data_AF-A0A8H7KSD1-F1
#
_entry.id   AF-A0A8H7KSD1-F1
#
_cell.length_a   1.000
_cell.length_b   1.000
_cell.length_c   1.000
_cell.angle_alpha   90.00
_cell.angle_beta   90.00
_cell.angle_gamma   90.00
#
_symmetry.space_group_name_H-M   'P 1'
#
loop_
_entity.id
_entity.type
_entity.pdbx_description
1 polymer ?
#
loop_
_entity_poly.entity_id
_entity_poly.type
_entity_poly.pdbx_seq_one_letter_code
_entity_poly.pdbx_strand_id
1 'polypeptide(L)'
;MLSIQQLLNPVHDGHRTPESPVQADAAGKTPTRSTSSPPRLRSLQAPITPRRTRSSTPILTSPLSVLAPPTSNDTLLATRHNVYLNRKTILQTLYHYGIGTALEYPETSESADCAIGHLFEMSPEDWINPCRSFAYSQGLPKGQSKPEEQIFCKLLVDDSGNEVPCRRSHTTYQASAREPHTHADRATLKERLQELRTLSSPQQTLLTKTLSLFRAYQVLGCLGPTSSSWPTFEVASTNSDSDWTVQMQNIRRGHDPRASCSGSILLEYDRAGRAFVRCEHFSTDTGGSRDHLFSYCVSNGLYNLEYLEALFGGDDDTIEQIESEALTGGFGPLASCKTVANCSSQKVNCPYEHRGPDGSHPIPLPTKTPPAIRTEVFDLLRSLDIDLADLTPRRLLRHTVTQAHLRKRFPHLSHPMLADLHISLANRDHVKSFISQVQQDCFPHGTGWDGLSHIKALQDQNLPAEEHYIRYMNELPLTDLPIHEEDSADSPYEITPALGAGGQQVIRLIVCMTKSSSERLLRARYLQSDIAFKRVANFLEFEIGGMDEFSNIAITYCRVYLDRQSAAAHAIVFQQIEDIVRQDTGQSLKWRHLHAATLDDLCGILQWGGDQHGGQAKGLGIHLQSIAARGSPHRHDLHEQNRLLVELGPYDHLRRIFRLCVTHVDRNINAAAVPDFVKMKMRSLVCITHPDVEGCLRDIALEGGKAGADWASDKIRTKFAIPALCWDRSFIPLVVWQTAHSTTNVIESLHSDVNQEGKSCTLVGGVKKGQHFDQMKLHTLEVNEITGIRPSYRTGHASENIVRGLKRKMNSRSKMLSSEDSKIESLNKKLRAAADLVAKTNDHMLQAQDAAANDPQNDRRQANLLTSTRRRESAITAYGKALDASISVVGKGSGRVGLLLPPRETRQGVQ
;
A
#
# COMPACT_ATOMS: atom_id res chain seq x y z
N MET A 1 3.17 33.07 -56.77
CA MET A 1 3.06 34.54 -56.93
C MET A 1 3.60 35.15 -55.66
N LEU A 2 4.85 35.63 -55.70
CA LEU A 2 5.22 37.06 -55.80
C LEU A 2 4.73 37.82 -54.55
N SER A 3 5.57 38.04 -53.53
CA SER A 3 6.74 38.93 -53.41
C SER A 3 6.37 40.24 -52.74
N ILE A 4 7.29 40.75 -51.90
CA ILE A 4 7.66 42.15 -51.61
C ILE A 4 8.26 42.12 -50.21
N GLN A 5 9.40 42.68 -49.86
CA GLN A 5 10.53 43.37 -50.50
C GLN A 5 11.40 43.76 -49.31
N GLN A 6 12.72 43.68 -49.41
CA GLN A 6 13.72 44.62 -48.83
C GLN A 6 15.12 44.03 -49.10
N LEU A 7 15.93 44.60 -50.02
CA LEU A 7 16.78 45.80 -49.83
C LEU A 7 17.89 45.49 -48.79
N LEU A 8 19.21 45.51 -49.02
CA LEU A 8 20.10 46.11 -50.02
C LEU A 8 21.50 45.43 -49.94
N ASN A 9 22.20 45.33 -51.08
CA ASN A 9 23.64 45.05 -51.28
C ASN A 9 24.54 46.20 -50.72
N PRO A 10 25.91 46.21 -50.83
CA PRO A 10 26.89 45.32 -51.51
C PRO A 10 28.11 44.92 -50.59
N VAL A 11 29.08 44.07 -50.96
CA VAL A 11 30.26 44.37 -51.81
C VAL A 11 31.00 43.08 -52.20
N HIS A 12 31.49 43.10 -53.44
CA HIS A 12 32.27 42.13 -54.22
C HIS A 12 33.69 41.82 -53.69
N ASP A 13 34.14 40.58 -53.91
CA ASP A 13 35.35 40.17 -54.64
C ASP A 13 35.42 38.63 -54.60
N GLY A 14 35.78 37.83 -55.60
CA GLY A 14 36.24 38.01 -56.97
C GLY A 14 36.30 36.62 -57.65
N HIS A 15 36.08 36.62 -58.96
CA HIS A 15 35.97 35.54 -59.96
C HIS A 15 36.86 34.28 -59.84
N ARG A 16 36.30 33.12 -60.24
CA ARG A 16 36.49 32.52 -61.60
C ARG A 16 35.67 31.23 -61.81
N THR A 17 34.92 31.23 -62.92
CA THR A 17 34.24 30.11 -63.61
C THR A 17 35.24 29.32 -64.50
N PRO A 18 34.85 28.36 -65.38
CA PRO A 18 33.58 27.66 -65.60
C PRO A 18 33.74 26.11 -65.76
N GLU A 19 32.63 25.46 -66.16
CA GLU A 19 32.53 24.28 -67.06
C GLU A 19 31.90 22.99 -66.49
N SER A 20 30.59 22.88 -66.76
CA SER A 20 29.83 21.67 -67.18
C SER A 20 30.54 20.88 -68.31
N PRO A 21 30.18 19.63 -68.70
CA PRO A 21 28.80 19.10 -68.79
C PRO A 21 28.66 17.56 -68.52
N VAL A 22 27.50 17.05 -68.07
CA VAL A 22 26.37 16.42 -68.85
C VAL A 22 26.59 14.94 -69.25
N GLN A 23 25.45 14.21 -69.17
CA GLN A 23 25.05 12.96 -69.83
C GLN A 23 25.52 11.62 -69.24
N ALA A 24 24.75 10.53 -69.30
CA ALA A 24 23.30 10.25 -69.45
C ALA A 24 23.17 8.71 -69.56
N ASP A 25 21.97 8.21 -69.21
CA ASP A 25 21.30 7.06 -69.86
C ASP A 25 21.92 5.64 -69.73
N ALA A 26 21.16 4.54 -69.73
CA ALA A 26 19.72 4.30 -69.76
C ALA A 26 19.44 2.82 -69.42
N ALA A 27 18.19 2.59 -69.00
CA ALA A 27 17.31 1.47 -69.37
C ALA A 27 17.73 -0.01 -69.18
N GLY A 28 16.88 -0.74 -68.43
CA GLY A 28 16.04 -1.73 -69.11
C GLY A 28 15.90 -3.12 -68.46
N LYS A 29 14.63 -3.44 -68.16
CA LYS A 29 13.95 -4.76 -68.30
C LYS A 29 14.04 -5.80 -67.16
N THR A 30 12.89 -5.96 -66.49
CA THR A 30 12.29 -7.19 -65.91
C THR A 30 11.99 -8.27 -66.98
N PRO A 31 11.46 -9.50 -66.70
CA PRO A 31 11.05 -10.16 -65.44
C PRO A 31 11.50 -11.66 -65.31
N THR A 32 11.31 -12.32 -64.15
CA THR A 32 10.59 -13.62 -64.01
C THR A 32 10.61 -14.19 -62.59
N ARG A 33 9.65 -15.09 -62.38
CA ARG A 33 8.95 -15.61 -61.19
C ARG A 33 9.64 -16.86 -60.60
N SER A 34 9.65 -17.00 -59.26
CA SER A 34 9.12 -18.17 -58.49
C SER A 34 9.95 -18.66 -57.28
N THR A 35 9.24 -18.78 -56.16
CA THR A 35 9.27 -19.87 -55.13
C THR A 35 10.35 -19.97 -54.04
N SER A 36 9.83 -20.21 -52.83
CA SER A 36 10.36 -20.95 -51.67
C SER A 36 11.22 -20.22 -50.60
N SER A 37 10.65 -20.14 -49.39
CA SER A 37 11.32 -19.88 -48.10
C SER A 37 12.01 -21.16 -47.58
N PRO A 38 12.67 -21.16 -46.40
CA PRO A 38 13.77 -20.34 -45.85
C PRO A 38 15.02 -21.23 -45.54
N PRO A 39 16.19 -20.71 -45.09
CA PRO A 39 16.51 -20.83 -43.65
C PRO A 39 17.55 -19.84 -43.05
N ARG A 40 17.46 -19.68 -41.72
CA ARG A 40 18.53 -19.55 -40.68
C ARG A 40 19.77 -18.69 -40.99
N LEU A 41 19.82 -17.51 -40.36
CA LEU A 41 21.03 -16.71 -40.17
C LEU A 41 21.84 -17.20 -38.95
N ARG A 42 23.07 -17.63 -39.20
CA ARG A 42 24.16 -17.72 -38.22
C ARG A 42 25.05 -16.48 -38.34
N SER A 43 25.62 -16.11 -37.20
CA SER A 43 26.58 -15.04 -36.90
C SER A 43 27.61 -14.69 -37.97
N LEU A 44 28.00 -13.42 -38.05
CA LEU A 44 29.37 -12.89 -38.27
C LEU A 44 29.32 -11.39 -37.92
N GLN A 45 29.77 -10.99 -36.72
CA GLN A 45 31.05 -10.29 -36.46
C GLN A 45 31.30 -9.05 -37.33
N ALA A 46 31.19 -7.87 -36.71
CA ALA A 46 31.66 -6.59 -37.24
C ALA A 46 33.00 -6.18 -36.59
N PRO A 47 33.85 -5.38 -37.26
CA PRO A 47 35.28 -5.28 -36.98
C PRO A 47 35.63 -4.22 -35.92
N ILE A 48 36.82 -4.41 -35.33
CA ILE A 48 37.43 -3.57 -34.30
C ILE A 48 38.37 -2.53 -34.95
N THR A 49 38.45 -1.36 -34.28
CA THR A 49 39.55 -0.35 -34.19
C THR A 49 39.30 1.00 -34.89
N PRO A 50 39.91 2.14 -34.45
CA PRO A 50 40.69 2.39 -33.23
C PRO A 50 40.28 3.65 -32.42
N ARG A 51 40.85 3.70 -31.22
CA ARG A 51 40.81 4.68 -30.14
C ARG A 51 41.55 5.99 -30.50
N ARG A 52 40.97 7.17 -30.23
CA ARG A 52 41.74 8.43 -30.05
C ARG A 52 41.09 9.38 -29.04
N THR A 53 41.79 9.52 -27.91
CA THR A 53 41.97 10.69 -27.03
C THR A 53 40.76 11.50 -26.57
N ARG A 54 40.39 11.33 -25.29
CA ARG A 54 39.54 12.25 -24.52
C ARG A 54 40.35 13.47 -24.08
N SER A 55 39.88 14.66 -24.45
CA SER A 55 40.18 15.92 -23.79
C SER A 55 39.37 16.01 -22.49
N SER A 56 40.05 16.42 -21.42
CA SER A 56 39.58 16.56 -20.05
C SER A 56 38.96 17.93 -19.78
N THR A 57 37.76 17.96 -19.18
CA THR A 57 37.22 19.02 -18.28
C THR A 57 35.85 18.59 -17.72
N PRO A 58 35.44 19.12 -16.55
CA PRO A 58 35.43 18.41 -15.28
C PRO A 58 34.09 17.70 -14.99
N ILE A 59 34.18 16.52 -14.38
CA ILE A 59 33.05 15.86 -13.75
C ILE A 59 32.78 16.60 -12.44
N LEU A 60 31.59 17.18 -12.30
CA LEU A 60 31.05 17.52 -10.97
C LEU A 60 30.89 16.22 -10.20
N THR A 61 31.81 15.98 -9.26
CA THR A 61 31.78 14.85 -8.34
C THR A 61 30.61 15.03 -7.38
N SER A 62 29.66 14.09 -7.45
CA SER A 62 28.65 13.87 -6.40
C SER A 62 29.34 13.49 -5.07
N PRO A 63 28.83 13.90 -3.89
CA PRO A 63 29.49 13.64 -2.60
C PRO A 63 29.50 12.17 -2.14
N LEU A 64 28.89 11.24 -2.89
CA LEU A 64 28.71 9.84 -2.45
C LEU A 64 29.86 8.88 -2.86
N SER A 65 31.10 9.36 -2.86
CA SER A 65 32.28 8.53 -3.10
C SER A 65 33.26 8.61 -1.92
N VAL A 66 32.82 8.13 -0.76
CA VAL A 66 33.70 7.85 0.38
C VAL A 66 33.20 6.57 1.09
N LEU A 67 34.10 5.57 1.07
CA LEU A 67 34.30 4.46 2.01
C LEU A 67 33.20 3.41 2.20
N ALA A 68 33.49 2.20 1.71
CA ALA A 68 33.07 1.00 2.41
C ALA A 68 33.68 1.00 3.82
N PRO A 69 32.94 0.66 4.89
CA PRO A 69 33.56 0.42 6.18
C PRO A 69 34.50 -0.80 6.01
N PRO A 70 35.80 -0.63 6.27
CA PRO A 70 36.79 -1.68 6.05
C PRO A 70 36.60 -2.81 7.07
N THR A 71 36.77 -4.06 6.65
CA THR A 71 36.71 -5.20 7.58
C THR A 71 37.92 -5.16 8.53
N SER A 72 37.86 -5.91 9.65
CA SER A 72 39.00 -5.99 10.60
C SER A 72 40.30 -6.43 9.93
N ASN A 73 40.22 -7.20 8.83
CA ASN A 73 41.38 -7.62 8.04
C ASN A 73 41.87 -6.54 7.07
N ASP A 74 41.00 -5.61 6.65
CA ASP A 74 41.36 -4.51 5.74
C ASP A 74 42.00 -3.32 6.48
N THR A 75 41.87 -3.25 7.81
CA THR A 75 42.36 -2.14 8.64
C THR A 75 43.40 -2.51 9.69
N LEU A 76 43.78 -3.79 9.78
CA LEU A 76 44.83 -4.20 10.71
C LEU A 76 46.17 -3.65 10.24
N LEU A 77 46.67 -2.64 10.94
CA LEU A 77 47.92 -1.94 10.63
C LEU A 77 49.14 -2.71 11.15
N ALA A 78 49.04 -3.31 12.34
CA ALA A 78 50.14 -4.07 12.95
C ALA A 78 49.64 -5.01 14.06
N THR A 79 50.38 -6.09 14.28
CA THR A 79 50.24 -6.95 15.46
C THR A 79 51.56 -6.95 16.22
N ARG A 80 51.50 -6.71 17.54
CA ARG A 80 52.68 -6.71 18.43
C ARG A 80 52.43 -7.69 19.57
N HIS A 81 53.49 -8.32 20.09
CA HIS A 81 53.38 -9.27 21.20
C HIS A 81 54.13 -8.77 22.43
N ASN A 82 53.68 -9.20 23.62
CA ASN A 82 54.30 -8.88 24.91
C ASN A 82 54.48 -7.38 25.17
N VAL A 83 53.42 -6.60 24.96
CA VAL A 83 53.44 -5.13 25.07
C VAL A 83 53.08 -4.68 26.48
N TYR A 84 53.93 -3.86 27.10
CA TYR A 84 53.67 -3.30 28.43
C TYR A 84 52.66 -2.15 28.35
N LEU A 85 51.48 -2.35 28.95
CA LEU A 85 50.48 -1.29 29.11
C LEU A 85 50.82 -0.41 30.32
N ASN A 86 51.26 -1.04 31.42
CA ASN A 86 51.74 -0.39 32.64
C ASN A 86 52.64 -1.37 33.43
N ARG A 87 53.15 -0.96 34.61
CA ARG A 87 54.04 -1.81 35.45
C ARG A 87 53.43 -3.14 35.92
N LYS A 88 52.11 -3.30 35.83
CA LYS A 88 51.33 -4.46 36.32
C LYS A 88 50.61 -5.23 35.21
N THR A 89 50.57 -4.74 33.98
CA THR A 89 49.77 -5.33 32.89
C THR A 89 50.60 -5.46 31.63
N ILE A 90 50.80 -6.70 31.20
CA ILE A 90 51.45 -7.06 29.93
C ILE A 90 50.38 -7.60 29.00
N LEU A 91 50.29 -7.03 27.81
CA LEU A 91 49.42 -7.52 26.74
C LEU A 91 50.19 -8.60 25.97
N GLN A 92 49.68 -9.83 25.96
CA GLN A 92 50.27 -10.94 25.23
C GLN A 92 50.30 -10.67 23.72
N THR A 93 49.20 -10.12 23.21
CA THR A 93 49.08 -9.62 21.84
C THR A 93 48.36 -8.26 21.84
N LEU A 94 48.82 -7.34 21.00
CA LEU A 94 48.25 -6.03 20.75
C LEU A 94 48.00 -5.90 19.24
N TYR A 95 46.73 -5.80 18.87
CA TYR A 95 46.28 -5.50 17.52
C TYR A 95 46.12 -3.99 17.33
N HIS A 96 46.66 -3.45 16.25
CA HIS A 96 46.55 -2.04 15.88
C HIS A 96 45.69 -1.87 14.64
N TYR A 97 44.63 -1.08 14.73
CA TYR A 97 43.66 -0.86 13.67
C TYR A 97 43.60 0.61 13.24
N GLY A 98 43.40 0.85 11.95
CA GLY A 98 43.22 2.19 11.39
C GLY A 98 41.86 2.83 11.68
N ILE A 99 41.68 4.06 11.24
CA ILE A 99 40.44 4.84 11.43
C ILE A 99 39.25 4.13 10.77
N GLY A 100 38.13 4.02 11.50
CA GLY A 100 36.85 3.50 10.97
C GLY A 100 36.66 1.99 11.09
N THR A 101 37.54 1.26 11.77
CA THR A 101 37.43 -0.19 11.97
C THR A 101 36.21 -0.60 12.79
N ALA A 102 35.47 -1.59 12.30
CA ALA A 102 34.44 -2.31 13.06
C ALA A 102 34.92 -3.74 13.37
N LEU A 103 34.92 -4.13 14.65
CA LEU A 103 35.41 -5.43 15.12
C LEU A 103 34.29 -6.21 15.81
N GLU A 104 33.76 -7.24 15.15
CA GLU A 104 32.62 -8.01 15.66
C GLU A 104 33.03 -9.01 16.76
N TYR A 105 34.17 -9.70 16.62
CA TYR A 105 34.69 -10.70 17.57
C TYR A 105 36.18 -10.46 17.85
N PRO A 106 36.54 -9.49 18.73
CA PRO A 106 37.92 -9.35 19.18
C PRO A 106 38.43 -10.65 19.83
N GLU A 107 39.69 -10.99 19.56
CA GLU A 107 40.38 -12.07 20.27
C GLU A 107 40.48 -11.75 21.76
N THR A 108 40.26 -12.78 22.58
CA THR A 108 40.29 -12.69 24.05
C THR A 108 41.15 -13.80 24.62
N SER A 109 41.52 -13.69 25.90
CA SER A 109 42.36 -14.67 26.59
C SER A 109 41.54 -15.61 27.48
N GLU A 110 42.07 -16.83 27.66
CA GLU A 110 41.50 -17.88 28.53
C GLU A 110 41.80 -17.65 30.03
N SER A 111 42.86 -16.91 30.34
CA SER A 111 43.32 -16.66 31.71
C SER A 111 43.27 -15.18 32.06
N ALA A 112 42.88 -14.87 33.31
CA ALA A 112 42.87 -13.51 33.85
C ALA A 112 44.26 -12.85 33.89
N ASP A 113 45.32 -13.66 33.85
CA ASP A 113 46.72 -13.20 33.88
C ASP A 113 47.28 -12.87 32.49
N CYS A 114 46.57 -13.24 31.42
CA CYS A 114 46.94 -12.93 30.04
C CYS A 114 45.96 -11.89 29.50
N ALA A 115 46.43 -10.75 28.97
CA ALA A 115 45.54 -9.72 28.39
C ALA A 115 45.80 -9.56 26.89
N ILE A 116 44.74 -9.41 26.09
CA ILE A 116 44.82 -9.06 24.67
C ILE A 116 44.40 -7.60 24.51
N GLY A 117 45.16 -6.83 23.73
CA GLY A 117 44.89 -5.41 23.46
C GLY A 117 44.40 -5.17 22.03
N HIS A 118 43.46 -4.23 21.90
CA HIS A 118 42.98 -3.72 20.61
C HIS A 118 43.10 -2.20 20.62
N LEU A 119 44.02 -1.65 19.83
CA LEU A 119 44.31 -0.23 19.70
C LEU A 119 43.71 0.30 18.39
N PHE A 120 43.00 1.41 18.45
CA PHE A 120 42.31 2.03 17.31
C PHE A 120 42.83 3.45 17.09
N GLU A 121 43.20 3.77 15.86
CA GLU A 121 43.41 5.16 15.44
C GLU A 121 42.05 5.89 15.37
N MET A 122 42.00 7.11 15.89
CA MET A 122 40.77 7.88 16.04
C MET A 122 40.95 9.32 15.55
N SER A 123 39.96 9.84 14.83
CA SER A 123 39.90 11.27 14.51
C SER A 123 39.30 12.06 15.68
N PRO A 124 39.92 13.16 16.14
CA PRO A 124 39.34 14.05 17.16
C PRO A 124 38.04 14.72 16.70
N GLU A 125 37.88 14.97 15.41
CA GLU A 125 36.69 15.63 14.84
C GLU A 125 35.50 14.67 14.67
N ASP A 126 35.75 13.36 14.60
CA ASP A 126 34.73 12.31 14.44
C ASP A 126 34.96 11.16 15.44
N TRP A 127 34.98 11.50 16.72
CA TRP A 127 35.26 10.54 17.78
C TRP A 127 34.08 9.60 18.04
N ILE A 128 34.26 8.31 17.72
CA ILE A 128 33.30 7.24 18.02
C ILE A 128 33.96 6.22 18.94
N ASN A 129 33.43 6.01 20.14
CA ASN A 129 33.95 5.00 21.05
C ASN A 129 33.99 3.60 20.39
N PRO A 130 35.18 2.99 20.15
CA PRO A 130 35.32 1.71 19.46
C PRO A 130 34.58 0.56 20.14
N CYS A 131 34.38 0.64 21.47
CA CYS A 131 33.62 -0.35 22.23
C CYS A 131 32.15 -0.45 21.78
N ARG A 132 31.62 0.55 21.07
CA ARG A 132 30.26 0.51 20.49
C ARG A 132 30.16 -0.44 19.28
N SER A 133 31.30 -0.88 18.74
CA SER A 133 31.38 -1.80 17.60
C SER A 133 31.57 -3.26 18.02
N PHE A 134 31.77 -3.56 19.31
CA PHE A 134 31.93 -4.93 19.82
C PHE A 134 30.57 -5.63 19.98
N ALA A 135 30.50 -6.91 19.58
CA ALA A 135 29.25 -7.69 19.59
C ALA A 135 28.81 -8.22 20.97
N TYR A 136 29.64 -8.10 22.01
CA TYR A 136 29.37 -8.69 23.32
C TYR A 136 28.41 -7.85 24.18
N SER A 137 27.48 -8.51 24.87
CA SER A 137 26.61 -7.89 25.88
C SER A 137 27.43 -7.48 27.11
N GLN A 138 27.88 -6.22 27.15
CA GLN A 138 28.52 -5.60 28.33
C GLN A 138 27.52 -5.50 29.50
N GLY A 139 27.78 -6.23 30.58
CA GLY A 139 26.95 -6.34 31.78
C GLY A 139 27.45 -5.52 32.96
N LEU A 140 26.76 -5.66 34.10
CA LEU A 140 27.15 -5.12 35.41
C LEU A 140 28.05 -6.14 36.16
N PRO A 141 29.00 -5.70 37.00
CA PRO A 141 29.32 -4.30 37.34
C PRO A 141 30.02 -3.54 36.19
N LYS A 142 29.65 -2.26 36.07
CA LYS A 142 30.29 -1.27 35.19
C LYS A 142 30.86 -0.18 36.06
N GLY A 143 32.07 0.27 35.74
CA GLY A 143 32.67 1.42 36.41
C GLY A 143 33.52 2.24 35.46
N GLN A 144 33.60 3.52 35.74
CA GLN A 144 34.42 4.48 35.00
C GLN A 144 35.26 5.27 36.01
N SER A 145 36.49 5.61 35.64
CA SER A 145 37.31 6.54 36.42
C SER A 145 36.59 7.89 36.58
N LYS A 146 36.79 8.56 37.72
CA LYS A 146 36.16 9.86 37.98
C LYS A 146 36.61 10.89 36.93
N PRO A 147 35.75 11.85 36.52
CA PRO A 147 36.10 12.83 35.48
C PRO A 147 37.36 13.66 35.77
N GLU A 148 37.69 13.82 37.06
CA GLU A 148 38.80 14.62 37.58
C GLU A 148 40.14 13.85 37.64
N GLU A 149 40.12 12.53 37.44
CA GLU A 149 41.31 11.68 37.52
C GLU A 149 41.92 11.49 36.12
N GLN A 150 43.01 12.22 35.82
CA GLN A 150 43.73 12.09 34.56
C GLN A 150 44.62 10.84 34.58
N ILE A 151 44.23 9.82 33.81
CA ILE A 151 45.00 8.59 33.65
C ILE A 151 45.78 8.69 32.34
N PHE A 152 47.06 8.35 32.32
CA PHE A 152 47.87 8.34 31.10
C PHE A 152 48.25 6.90 30.71
N CYS A 153 48.28 6.64 29.40
CA CYS A 153 48.63 5.34 28.85
C CYS A 153 49.70 5.51 27.77
N LYS A 154 50.83 4.81 27.93
CA LYS A 154 51.98 4.87 27.00
C LYS A 154 51.66 4.45 25.56
N LEU A 155 50.53 3.78 25.35
CA LEU A 155 50.08 3.34 24.02
C LEU A 155 49.14 4.35 23.35
N LEU A 156 48.56 5.29 24.11
CA LEU A 156 47.66 6.31 23.61
C LEU A 156 48.42 7.63 23.56
N VAL A 157 48.81 8.02 22.35
CA VAL A 157 49.59 9.23 22.09
C VAL A 157 48.92 10.11 21.05
N ASP A 158 49.22 11.40 21.07
CA ASP A 158 48.82 12.34 20.03
C ASP A 158 49.72 12.21 18.77
N ASP A 159 49.43 13.01 17.74
CA ASP A 159 50.19 13.05 16.48
C ASP A 159 51.66 13.46 16.67
N SER A 160 52.00 14.05 17.82
CA SER A 160 53.35 14.45 18.20
C SER A 160 54.06 13.41 19.08
N GLY A 161 53.39 12.28 19.38
CA GLY A 161 53.91 11.19 20.22
C GLY A 161 53.82 11.43 21.72
N ASN A 162 53.11 12.47 22.18
CA ASN A 162 52.93 12.75 23.60
C ASN A 162 51.75 11.96 24.18
N GLU A 163 51.85 11.54 25.44
CA GLU A 163 50.76 10.83 26.13
C GLU A 163 49.51 11.71 26.26
N VAL A 164 48.34 11.16 25.91
CA VAL A 164 47.07 11.87 26.04
C VAL A 164 46.33 11.49 27.32
N PRO A 165 45.57 12.42 27.95
CA PRO A 165 44.73 12.09 29.09
C PRO A 165 43.60 11.13 28.70
N CYS A 166 43.53 10.01 29.39
CA CYS A 166 42.65 8.88 29.10
C CYS A 166 41.56 8.71 30.16
N ARG A 167 40.46 8.06 29.77
CA ARG A 167 39.42 7.57 30.69
C ARG A 167 39.43 6.06 30.72
N ARG A 168 39.46 5.46 31.91
CA ARG A 168 39.37 4.00 32.07
C ARG A 168 37.93 3.62 32.38
N SER A 169 37.36 2.75 31.57
CA SER A 169 36.09 2.07 31.85
C SER A 169 36.31 0.56 31.93
N HIS A 170 35.60 -0.10 32.83
CA HIS A 170 35.54 -1.56 32.91
C HIS A 170 34.09 -2.02 32.89
N THR A 171 33.85 -3.14 32.23
CA THR A 171 32.53 -3.79 32.14
C THR A 171 32.74 -5.30 32.20
N THR A 172 31.95 -6.00 33.01
CA THR A 172 31.98 -7.47 33.01
C THR A 172 31.19 -8.05 31.83
N TYR A 173 31.59 -9.24 31.40
CA TYR A 173 30.87 -10.00 30.39
C TYR A 173 29.75 -10.80 31.05
N GLN A 174 28.53 -10.69 30.52
CA GLN A 174 27.44 -11.59 30.88
C GLN A 174 27.36 -12.68 29.81
N ALA A 175 28.06 -13.79 30.01
CA ALA A 175 27.67 -15.07 29.45
C ALA A 175 27.86 -16.16 30.50
N SER A 176 26.85 -17.01 30.66
CA SER A 176 26.99 -18.26 31.41
C SER A 176 27.72 -19.28 30.55
N ALA A 177 29.02 -19.10 30.37
CA ALA A 177 29.89 -20.12 29.82
C ALA A 177 30.77 -20.66 30.94
N ARG A 178 30.79 -21.99 31.11
CA ARG A 178 31.77 -22.67 31.97
C ARG A 178 33.18 -22.67 31.35
N GLU A 179 33.34 -22.22 30.11
CA GLU A 179 34.61 -22.15 29.38
C GLU A 179 34.83 -20.73 28.78
N PRO A 180 36.02 -20.12 28.95
CA PRO A 180 36.36 -18.86 28.30
C PRO A 180 36.39 -19.02 26.79
N HIS A 181 35.89 -18.03 26.04
CA HIS A 181 36.10 -18.00 24.60
C HIS A 181 37.40 -17.26 24.31
N THR A 182 38.25 -17.83 23.46
CA THR A 182 39.49 -17.21 22.97
C THR A 182 39.38 -16.78 21.52
N HIS A 183 38.53 -17.45 20.72
CA HIS A 183 38.32 -17.15 19.31
C HIS A 183 36.89 -17.47 18.86
N ALA A 184 36.26 -16.60 18.05
CA ALA A 184 34.96 -16.86 17.43
C ALA A 184 34.90 -16.24 16.03
N ASP A 185 34.53 -17.02 15.02
CA ASP A 185 34.28 -16.52 13.67
C ASP A 185 32.87 -16.88 13.18
N ARG A 186 32.41 -16.18 12.13
CA ARG A 186 31.07 -16.39 11.54
C ARG A 186 30.91 -17.81 10.96
N ALA A 187 31.99 -18.50 10.59
CA ALA A 187 31.96 -19.85 10.03
C ALA A 187 31.70 -20.91 11.11
N THR A 188 32.43 -20.83 12.22
CA THR A 188 32.29 -21.68 13.42
C THR A 188 30.91 -21.53 14.04
N LEU A 189 30.37 -20.30 14.10
CA LEU A 189 29.00 -20.07 14.58
C LEU A 189 27.94 -20.65 13.63
N LYS A 190 28.19 -20.64 12.32
CA LYS A 190 27.30 -21.23 11.32
C LYS A 190 27.29 -22.76 11.38
N GLU A 191 28.44 -23.39 11.61
CA GLU A 191 28.58 -24.83 11.80
C GLU A 191 27.83 -25.28 13.07
N ARG A 192 28.00 -24.57 14.19
CA ARG A 192 27.21 -24.76 15.41
C ARG A 192 25.70 -24.62 15.15
N LEU A 193 25.27 -23.65 14.35
CA LEU A 193 23.87 -23.48 13.93
C LEU A 193 23.34 -24.57 12.99
N GLN A 194 24.20 -25.31 12.29
CA GLN A 194 23.80 -26.45 11.46
C GLN A 194 23.60 -27.71 12.30
N GLU A 195 24.44 -27.96 13.31
CA GLU A 195 24.25 -29.03 14.30
C GLU A 195 22.93 -28.87 15.09
N LEU A 196 22.43 -27.63 15.19
CA LEU A 196 21.17 -27.26 15.84
C LEU A 196 19.90 -27.63 15.06
N ARG A 197 20.02 -28.03 13.79
CA ARG A 197 18.87 -28.37 12.92
C ARG A 197 18.51 -29.87 12.93
N THR A 198 18.84 -30.60 13.98
CA THR A 198 18.27 -31.93 14.19
C THR A 198 16.75 -31.82 14.29
N LEU A 199 16.01 -32.56 13.46
CA LEU A 199 14.55 -32.55 13.43
C LEU A 199 13.99 -32.76 14.84
N SER A 200 13.11 -31.86 15.28
CA SER A 200 12.44 -31.98 16.58
C SER A 200 11.59 -33.24 16.60
N SER A 201 11.79 -34.11 17.60
CA SER A 201 10.94 -35.30 17.73
C SER A 201 9.52 -34.91 18.17
N PRO A 202 8.49 -35.71 17.84
CA PRO A 202 7.15 -35.51 18.37
C PRO A 202 7.12 -35.50 19.91
N GLN A 203 7.94 -36.33 20.54
CA GLN A 203 8.09 -36.43 22.00
C GLN A 203 8.68 -35.13 22.59
N GLN A 204 9.69 -34.54 21.95
CA GLN A 204 10.24 -33.23 22.33
C GLN A 204 9.17 -32.15 22.25
N THR A 205 8.39 -32.13 21.17
CA THR A 205 7.33 -31.13 20.97
C THR A 205 6.24 -31.25 22.03
N LEU A 206 5.82 -32.48 22.34
CA LEU A 206 4.80 -32.76 23.35
C LEU A 206 5.29 -32.32 24.74
N LEU A 207 6.52 -32.69 25.12
CA LEU A 207 7.09 -32.36 26.42
C LEU A 207 7.27 -30.85 26.61
N THR A 208 7.83 -30.15 25.62
CA THR A 208 8.00 -28.69 25.65
C THR A 208 6.66 -27.96 25.76
N LYS A 209 5.66 -28.35 24.97
CA LYS A 209 4.31 -27.76 25.04
C LYS A 209 3.67 -27.95 26.41
N THR A 210 3.83 -29.15 26.98
CA THR A 210 3.27 -29.52 28.28
C THR A 210 3.89 -28.71 29.41
N LEU A 211 5.22 -28.61 29.44
CA LEU A 211 5.94 -27.84 30.45
C LEU A 211 5.64 -26.32 30.36
N SER A 212 5.63 -25.76 29.14
CA SER A 212 5.32 -24.33 28.96
C SER A 212 3.89 -23.98 29.36
N LEU A 213 2.92 -24.89 29.18
CA LEU A 213 1.56 -24.70 29.69
C LEU A 213 1.53 -24.63 31.22
N PHE A 214 2.18 -25.59 31.89
CA PHE A 214 2.26 -25.63 33.36
C PHE A 214 2.91 -24.35 33.92
N ARG A 215 4.05 -23.93 33.36
CA ARG A 215 4.71 -22.69 33.76
C ARG A 215 3.85 -21.45 33.50
N ALA A 216 3.11 -21.39 32.39
CA ALA A 216 2.18 -20.29 32.15
C ALA A 216 1.11 -20.18 33.25
N TYR A 217 0.59 -21.31 33.76
CA TYR A 217 -0.31 -21.32 34.91
C TYR A 217 0.36 -20.84 36.20
N GLN A 218 1.63 -21.19 36.43
CA GLN A 218 2.39 -20.69 37.58
C GLN A 218 2.64 -19.17 37.52
N VAL A 219 2.91 -18.60 36.34
CA VAL A 219 3.17 -17.14 36.17
C VAL A 219 1.91 -16.30 36.28
N LEU A 220 0.87 -16.72 35.56
CA LEU A 220 -0.32 -15.90 35.34
C LEU A 220 -1.38 -16.16 36.41
N GLY A 221 -1.28 -17.28 37.13
CA GLY A 221 -2.34 -17.77 38.00
C GLY A 221 -3.63 -17.97 37.20
N CYS A 222 -4.77 -17.72 37.86
CA CYS A 222 -6.07 -17.90 37.21
C CYS A 222 -6.58 -16.67 36.44
N LEU A 223 -5.86 -15.53 36.53
CA LEU A 223 -6.24 -14.21 35.98
C LEU A 223 -7.60 -13.65 36.48
N GLY A 224 -8.27 -14.34 37.42
CA GLY A 224 -9.50 -13.90 38.06
C GLY A 224 -9.28 -12.73 39.04
N PRO A 225 -10.35 -12.03 39.42
CA PRO A 225 -10.28 -10.86 40.31
C PRO A 225 -9.78 -11.22 41.71
N THR A 226 -9.06 -10.30 42.37
CA THR A 226 -8.71 -10.40 43.79
C THR A 226 -9.96 -10.19 44.64
N SER A 227 -10.49 -11.25 45.26
CA SER A 227 -11.66 -11.16 46.15
C SER A 227 -11.36 -10.32 47.39
N SER A 228 -12.19 -9.31 47.66
CA SER A 228 -12.11 -8.41 48.83
C SER A 228 -12.91 -8.90 50.04
N SER A 229 -13.23 -10.20 50.15
CA SER A 229 -14.19 -10.68 51.15
C SER A 229 -13.91 -12.06 51.76
N TRP A 230 -12.67 -12.40 52.09
CA TRP A 230 -12.35 -13.57 52.92
C TRP A 230 -11.17 -13.29 53.87
N PRO A 231 -11.17 -13.80 55.13
CA PRO A 231 -10.11 -13.53 56.08
C PRO A 231 -8.82 -14.23 55.65
N THR A 232 -7.73 -13.47 55.60
CA THR A 232 -6.37 -13.92 55.30
C THR A 232 -5.94 -15.00 56.30
N PHE A 233 -5.83 -16.25 55.87
CA PHE A 233 -4.98 -17.23 56.55
C PHE A 233 -3.58 -17.10 55.96
N GLU A 234 -2.60 -16.77 56.82
CA GLU A 234 -1.18 -16.79 56.47
C GLU A 234 -0.77 -18.22 56.11
N VAL A 235 -0.53 -18.48 54.83
CA VAL A 235 0.19 -19.66 54.38
C VAL A 235 1.67 -19.28 54.33
N ALA A 236 2.47 -19.98 55.13
CA ALA A 236 3.92 -19.84 55.17
C ALA A 236 4.51 -20.16 53.77
N SER A 237 5.01 -19.13 53.09
CA SER A 237 5.78 -19.30 51.85
C SER A 237 7.14 -19.91 52.20
N THR A 238 7.33 -21.17 51.84
CA THR A 238 8.66 -21.80 51.77
C THR A 238 9.48 -21.08 50.70
N ASN A 239 10.73 -20.80 51.06
CA ASN A 239 11.52 -19.68 50.59
C ASN A 239 12.51 -20.10 49.48
N SER A 240 12.02 -20.53 48.30
CA SER A 240 12.93 -20.99 47.22
C SER A 240 12.61 -20.57 45.77
N ASP A 241 11.73 -19.60 45.50
CA ASP A 241 11.37 -19.24 44.11
C ASP A 241 11.44 -17.73 43.78
N SER A 242 12.34 -16.99 44.43
CA SER A 242 12.44 -15.53 44.27
C SER A 242 13.08 -15.06 42.95
N ASP A 243 14.10 -15.75 42.44
CA ASP A 243 14.94 -15.19 41.37
C ASP A 243 14.28 -15.23 39.99
N TRP A 244 13.49 -16.28 39.70
CA TRP A 244 12.78 -16.40 38.43
C TRP A 244 11.62 -15.42 38.30
N THR A 245 10.88 -15.20 39.39
CA THR A 245 9.78 -14.24 39.47
C THR A 245 10.28 -12.80 39.27
N VAL A 246 11.43 -12.47 39.88
CA VAL A 246 12.14 -11.18 39.67
C VAL A 246 12.63 -11.04 38.23
N GLN A 247 13.12 -12.12 37.62
CA GLN A 247 13.55 -12.13 36.21
C GLN A 247 12.38 -11.91 35.24
N MET A 248 11.19 -12.45 35.51
CA MET A 248 9.96 -12.22 34.72
C MET A 248 9.38 -10.81 34.89
N GLN A 249 9.52 -10.20 36.07
CA GLN A 249 9.14 -8.79 36.28
C GLN A 249 10.01 -7.84 35.42
N ASN A 250 11.29 -8.14 35.24
CA ASN A 250 12.20 -7.38 34.37
C ASN A 250 11.79 -7.42 32.87
N ILE A 251 11.07 -8.46 32.43
CA ILE A 251 10.56 -8.59 31.05
C ILE A 251 9.44 -7.59 30.75
N ARG A 252 8.69 -7.17 31.78
CA ARG A 252 7.47 -6.37 31.63
C ARG A 252 7.70 -4.88 31.34
N ARG A 253 8.97 -4.44 31.21
CA ARG A 253 9.38 -3.06 30.83
C ARG A 253 8.55 -1.95 31.53
N GLY A 254 8.25 -2.10 32.82
CA GLY A 254 7.52 -1.09 33.59
C GLY A 254 5.99 -1.19 33.54
N HIS A 255 5.41 -2.29 33.03
CA HIS A 255 4.01 -2.60 33.26
C HIS A 255 3.83 -3.33 34.60
N ASP A 256 3.20 -2.66 35.56
CA ASP A 256 2.83 -3.27 36.83
C ASP A 256 1.85 -4.44 36.60
N PRO A 257 2.06 -5.61 37.24
CA PRO A 257 1.10 -6.70 37.20
C PRO A 257 -0.28 -6.20 37.63
N ARG A 258 -1.34 -6.56 36.90
CA ARG A 258 -2.68 -6.49 37.49
C ARG A 258 -2.70 -7.45 38.68
N ALA A 259 -3.16 -6.98 39.84
CA ALA A 259 -3.39 -7.85 40.98
C ALA A 259 -4.35 -8.96 40.58
N SER A 260 -3.83 -10.18 40.47
CA SER A 260 -4.60 -11.38 40.12
C SER A 260 -4.89 -12.19 41.39
N CYS A 261 -5.93 -12.98 41.32
CA CYS A 261 -6.27 -14.02 42.29
C CYS A 261 -5.04 -14.83 42.76
N SER A 262 -4.90 -14.99 44.10
CA SER A 262 -3.85 -15.78 44.76
C SER A 262 -4.15 -17.28 44.82
N GLY A 263 -5.30 -17.70 44.29
CA GLY A 263 -5.76 -19.07 44.39
C GLY A 263 -4.91 -20.05 43.58
N SER A 264 -4.66 -21.23 44.16
CA SER A 264 -3.92 -22.32 43.54
C SER A 264 -4.64 -22.88 42.31
N ILE A 265 -3.87 -23.32 41.31
CA ILE A 265 -4.38 -23.98 40.11
C ILE A 265 -4.31 -25.50 40.31
N LEU A 266 -5.45 -26.17 40.16
CA LEU A 266 -5.63 -27.60 40.40
C LEU A 266 -5.95 -28.32 39.09
N LEU A 267 -5.38 -29.51 38.91
CA LEU A 267 -5.73 -30.45 37.85
C LEU A 267 -6.63 -31.55 38.45
N GLU A 268 -7.83 -31.71 37.92
CA GLU A 268 -8.84 -32.65 38.44
C GLU A 268 -9.56 -33.40 37.31
N TYR A 269 -10.34 -34.41 37.68
CA TYR A 269 -11.10 -35.24 36.74
C TYR A 269 -12.60 -35.09 36.93
N ASP A 270 -13.34 -34.95 35.83
CA ASP A 270 -14.79 -34.96 35.90
C ASP A 270 -15.34 -36.39 36.07
N ARG A 271 -16.65 -36.53 36.28
CA ARG A 271 -17.30 -37.84 36.45
C ARG A 271 -17.18 -38.75 35.21
N ALA A 272 -16.80 -38.21 34.06
CA ALA A 272 -16.55 -38.95 32.83
C ALA A 272 -15.07 -39.28 32.64
N GLY A 273 -14.21 -38.99 33.63
CA GLY A 273 -12.77 -39.24 33.57
C GLY A 273 -11.99 -38.26 32.71
N ARG A 274 -12.54 -37.07 32.40
CA ARG A 274 -11.83 -36.04 31.62
C ARG A 274 -11.08 -35.08 32.55
N ALA A 275 -9.79 -34.92 32.30
CA ALA A 275 -8.95 -33.97 33.02
C ALA A 275 -9.35 -32.51 32.73
N PHE A 276 -9.41 -31.67 33.76
CA PHE A 276 -9.63 -30.23 33.63
C PHE A 276 -8.76 -29.50 34.64
N VAL A 277 -8.43 -28.24 34.30
CA VAL A 277 -7.70 -27.35 35.18
C VAL A 277 -8.67 -26.31 35.73
N ARG A 278 -8.67 -26.09 37.05
CA ARG A 278 -9.47 -25.03 37.68
C ARG A 278 -8.68 -24.27 38.74
N CYS A 279 -9.10 -23.06 39.03
CA CYS A 279 -8.69 -22.35 40.23
C CYS A 279 -9.42 -22.93 41.45
N GLU A 280 -8.76 -22.98 42.61
CA GLU A 280 -9.40 -23.40 43.86
C GLU A 280 -10.62 -22.54 44.24
N HIS A 281 -10.63 -21.25 43.85
CA HIS A 281 -11.75 -20.33 44.09
C HIS A 281 -12.88 -20.44 43.05
N PHE A 282 -12.73 -21.27 42.02
CA PHE A 282 -13.82 -21.60 41.11
C PHE A 282 -14.78 -22.58 41.81
N SER A 283 -16.04 -22.18 41.99
CA SER A 283 -17.10 -23.01 42.57
C SER A 283 -18.40 -22.87 41.76
N THR A 284 -19.09 -23.99 41.53
CA THR A 284 -20.43 -24.00 40.94
C THR A 284 -21.55 -24.02 41.97
N ASP A 285 -21.27 -24.44 43.21
CA ASP A 285 -22.32 -24.85 44.16
C ASP A 285 -22.22 -24.25 45.57
N THR A 286 -21.16 -23.51 45.91
CA THR A 286 -21.10 -22.74 47.18
C THR A 286 -20.02 -21.64 47.12
N GLY A 287 -20.42 -20.37 47.23
CA GLY A 287 -19.57 -19.25 47.68
C GLY A 287 -18.36 -18.78 46.83
N GLY A 288 -18.03 -19.43 45.71
CA GLY A 288 -16.96 -19.00 44.79
C GLY A 288 -17.50 -18.24 43.55
N SER A 289 -16.64 -17.47 42.87
CA SER A 289 -17.01 -16.75 41.63
C SER A 289 -16.75 -17.61 40.37
N ARG A 290 -17.64 -17.49 39.38
CA ARG A 290 -17.47 -18.10 38.04
C ARG A 290 -16.45 -17.36 37.17
N ASP A 291 -15.88 -16.26 37.67
CA ASP A 291 -14.91 -15.41 36.98
C ASP A 291 -13.45 -15.90 37.14
N HIS A 292 -13.26 -17.07 37.77
CA HIS A 292 -11.96 -17.73 37.93
C HIS A 292 -11.75 -18.84 36.89
N LEU A 293 -10.48 -19.21 36.66
CA LEU A 293 -10.09 -20.21 35.66
C LEU A 293 -10.82 -21.55 35.84
N PHE A 294 -11.44 -22.05 34.77
CA PHE A 294 -11.90 -23.42 34.60
C PHE A 294 -11.76 -23.80 33.12
N SER A 295 -11.02 -24.86 32.80
CA SER A 295 -10.72 -25.21 31.41
C SER A 295 -10.45 -26.71 31.21
N TYR A 296 -11.08 -27.30 30.19
CA TYR A 296 -10.79 -28.65 29.69
C TYR A 296 -9.63 -28.67 28.68
N CYS A 297 -8.85 -27.59 28.53
CA CYS A 297 -7.81 -27.50 27.50
C CYS A 297 -6.75 -28.61 27.60
N VAL A 298 -6.49 -29.12 28.80
CA VAL A 298 -5.54 -30.23 29.02
C VAL A 298 -6.04 -31.57 28.44
N SER A 299 -7.37 -31.75 28.33
CA SER A 299 -8.01 -32.99 27.84
C SER A 299 -8.08 -33.13 26.32
N ASN A 300 -7.58 -32.16 25.56
CA ASN A 300 -7.69 -32.17 24.09
C ASN A 300 -6.67 -33.07 23.37
N GLY A 301 -5.86 -33.83 24.11
CA GLY A 301 -4.83 -34.74 23.57
C GLY A 301 -3.58 -34.03 23.05
N LEU A 302 -3.40 -32.74 23.31
CA LEU A 302 -2.23 -31.96 22.86
C LEU A 302 -1.10 -31.90 23.90
N TYR A 303 -1.31 -32.45 25.09
CA TYR A 303 -0.40 -32.37 26.23
C TYR A 303 -0.18 -33.77 26.84
N ASN A 304 0.98 -33.97 27.46
CA ASN A 304 1.26 -35.17 28.23
C ASN A 304 0.57 -35.05 29.60
N LEU A 305 -0.54 -35.77 29.79
CA LEU A 305 -1.34 -35.71 31.02
C LEU A 305 -0.58 -36.24 32.23
N GLU A 306 0.15 -37.35 32.09
CA GLU A 306 0.97 -37.95 33.16
C GLU A 306 2.03 -36.96 33.67
N TYR A 307 2.67 -36.24 32.75
CA TYR A 307 3.63 -35.20 33.13
C TYR A 307 2.96 -33.99 33.79
N LEU A 308 1.76 -33.57 33.34
CA LEU A 308 1.01 -32.49 33.99
C LEU A 308 0.56 -32.88 35.40
N GLU A 309 0.11 -34.12 35.60
CA GLU A 309 -0.27 -34.64 36.91
C GLU A 309 0.91 -34.62 37.86
N ALA A 310 2.08 -35.10 37.41
CA ALA A 310 3.29 -35.07 38.22
C ALA A 310 3.70 -33.63 38.58
N LEU A 311 3.63 -32.70 37.62
CA LEU A 311 3.95 -31.28 37.82
C LEU A 311 2.98 -30.56 38.77
N PHE A 312 1.67 -30.78 38.64
CA PHE A 312 0.66 -30.17 39.53
C PHE A 312 0.61 -30.86 40.91
N GLY A 313 0.93 -32.15 40.97
CA GLY A 313 0.94 -32.96 42.20
C GLY A 313 2.23 -32.88 43.01
N GLY A 314 3.31 -32.33 42.43
CA GLY A 314 4.63 -32.29 43.08
C GLY A 314 5.27 -33.68 43.21
N ASP A 315 5.02 -34.58 42.25
CA ASP A 315 5.61 -35.92 42.21
C ASP A 315 7.00 -35.86 41.59
N ASP A 316 7.99 -35.57 42.44
CA ASP A 316 9.40 -35.39 42.04
C ASP A 316 9.99 -36.64 41.36
N ASP A 317 9.58 -37.85 41.77
CA ASP A 317 10.08 -39.11 41.22
C ASP A 317 9.61 -39.29 39.76
N THR A 318 8.32 -39.05 39.48
CA THR A 318 7.77 -39.13 38.12
C THR A 318 8.31 -38.01 37.23
N ILE A 319 8.47 -36.79 37.77
CA ILE A 319 9.11 -35.67 37.05
C ILE A 319 10.54 -36.05 36.66
N GLU A 320 11.34 -36.56 37.58
CA GLU A 320 12.73 -36.93 37.33
C GLU A 320 12.84 -38.05 36.30
N GLN A 321 11.95 -39.05 36.34
CA GLN A 321 11.91 -40.12 35.36
C GLN A 321 11.65 -39.59 33.94
N ILE A 322 10.59 -38.79 33.76
CA ILE A 322 10.19 -38.26 32.44
C ILE A 322 11.26 -37.31 31.88
N GLU A 323 11.85 -36.47 32.73
CA GLU A 323 12.89 -35.52 32.32
C GLU A 323 14.23 -36.21 32.02
N SER A 324 14.58 -37.30 32.73
CA SER A 324 15.79 -38.10 32.46
C SER A 324 15.68 -38.90 31.17
N GLU A 325 14.48 -39.40 30.84
CA GLU A 325 14.21 -40.02 29.54
C GLU A 325 14.36 -38.99 28.41
N ALA A 326 13.83 -37.78 28.60
CA ALA A 326 14.01 -36.68 27.66
C ALA A 326 15.49 -36.30 27.46
N LEU A 327 16.27 -36.27 28.55
CA LEU A 327 17.72 -36.02 28.51
C LEU A 327 18.47 -37.07 27.69
N THR A 328 18.08 -38.35 27.81
CA THR A 328 18.63 -39.44 27.01
C THR A 328 18.32 -39.24 25.52
N GLY A 329 17.15 -38.68 25.21
CA GLY A 329 16.78 -38.23 23.86
C GLY A 329 17.46 -36.94 23.40
N GLY A 330 18.27 -36.29 24.25
CA GLY A 330 18.98 -35.04 23.95
C GLY A 330 18.11 -33.78 23.98
N PHE A 331 16.94 -33.82 24.64
CA PHE A 331 16.01 -32.71 24.78
C PHE A 331 15.42 -32.60 26.20
N GLY A 332 14.56 -31.61 26.46
CA GLY A 332 13.92 -31.42 27.77
C GLY A 332 14.67 -30.48 28.72
N PRO A 333 14.13 -30.23 29.92
CA PRO A 333 14.60 -29.16 30.82
C PRO A 333 15.98 -29.43 31.46
N LEU A 334 16.44 -30.68 31.41
CA LEU A 334 17.78 -31.10 31.87
C LEU A 334 18.84 -31.05 30.76
N ALA A 335 18.43 -30.93 29.49
CA ALA A 335 19.37 -30.90 28.37
C ALA A 335 20.07 -29.54 28.24
N SER A 336 21.30 -29.55 27.71
CA SER A 336 22.06 -28.32 27.44
C SER A 336 21.34 -27.45 26.41
N CYS A 337 21.25 -26.15 26.70
CA CYS A 337 20.55 -25.23 25.83
C CYS A 337 21.36 -24.94 24.56
N LYS A 338 20.65 -25.01 23.45
CA LYS A 338 21.19 -24.97 22.11
C LYS A 338 20.79 -23.69 21.36
N THR A 339 19.86 -22.89 21.91
CA THR A 339 19.47 -21.57 21.38
C THR A 339 20.67 -20.61 21.38
N VAL A 340 20.76 -19.70 20.42
CA VAL A 340 21.78 -18.63 20.42
C VAL A 340 21.08 -17.28 20.53
N ALA A 341 21.24 -16.57 21.65
CA ALA A 341 20.72 -15.21 21.85
C ALA A 341 21.61 -14.43 22.82
N ASN A 342 21.39 -13.12 23.00
CA ASN A 342 22.20 -12.37 23.99
C ASN A 342 21.86 -12.83 25.40
N CYS A 343 22.83 -12.86 26.32
CA CYS A 343 22.65 -13.53 27.62
C CYS A 343 21.37 -13.06 28.35
N SER A 344 21.06 -11.76 28.29
CA SER A 344 19.81 -11.22 28.84
C SER A 344 18.56 -11.63 28.04
N SER A 345 18.59 -11.67 26.71
CA SER A 345 17.47 -12.12 25.86
C SER A 345 17.32 -13.63 25.83
N GLN A 346 18.37 -14.38 26.10
CA GLN A 346 18.35 -15.84 26.15
C GLN A 346 17.75 -16.31 27.46
N LYS A 347 18.14 -15.66 28.57
CA LYS A 347 17.48 -15.79 29.87
C LYS A 347 15.99 -15.41 29.87
N VAL A 348 15.54 -14.67 28.85
CA VAL A 348 14.20 -14.06 28.79
C VAL A 348 13.31 -14.63 27.68
N ASN A 349 13.88 -14.99 26.52
CA ASN A 349 13.16 -15.41 25.32
C ASN A 349 13.68 -16.75 24.76
N CYS A 350 14.39 -17.56 25.56
CA CYS A 350 14.72 -18.91 25.13
C CYS A 350 13.42 -19.67 24.86
N PRO A 351 13.26 -20.30 23.67
CA PRO A 351 12.08 -21.12 23.37
C PRO A 351 12.11 -22.49 24.09
N TYR A 352 13.20 -22.81 24.80
CA TYR A 352 13.33 -24.03 25.59
C TYR A 352 13.33 -23.70 27.08
N GLU A 353 12.55 -24.46 27.84
CA GLU A 353 12.49 -24.40 29.29
C GLU A 353 13.71 -25.10 29.91
N HIS A 354 14.22 -24.60 31.04
CA HIS A 354 15.40 -25.13 31.75
C HIS A 354 15.11 -25.28 33.25
N ARG A 355 15.65 -26.33 33.91
CA ARG A 355 15.38 -26.63 35.34
C ARG A 355 16.14 -25.73 36.33
N GLY A 356 16.80 -24.66 35.89
CA GLY A 356 17.49 -23.69 36.76
C GLY A 356 17.95 -22.41 36.03
N PRO A 357 18.31 -21.35 36.78
CA PRO A 357 18.70 -20.03 36.24
C PRO A 357 20.05 -20.00 35.49
N ASP A 358 20.82 -21.08 35.57
CA ASP A 358 22.21 -21.19 35.11
C ASP A 358 22.39 -22.02 33.83
N GLY A 359 21.29 -22.35 33.14
CA GLY A 359 21.32 -23.11 31.89
C GLY A 359 22.44 -22.59 30.96
N SER A 360 23.41 -23.44 30.63
CA SER A 360 24.55 -23.03 29.82
C SER A 360 24.06 -22.68 28.42
N HIS A 361 24.48 -21.51 27.94
CA HIS A 361 23.97 -20.91 26.71
C HIS A 361 25.15 -20.54 25.79
N PRO A 362 25.10 -20.86 24.49
CA PRO A 362 26.12 -20.43 23.55
C PRO A 362 26.09 -18.90 23.35
N ILE A 363 27.23 -18.34 22.93
CA ILE A 363 27.44 -16.89 22.81
C ILE A 363 26.46 -16.28 21.80
N PRO A 364 25.79 -15.15 22.13
CA PRO A 364 24.95 -14.41 21.20
C PRO A 364 25.59 -14.09 19.85
N LEU A 365 24.75 -14.06 18.83
CA LEU A 365 25.02 -13.26 17.64
C LEU A 365 24.90 -11.74 17.94
N PRO A 366 25.71 -10.89 17.28
CA PRO A 366 25.60 -9.43 17.39
C PRO A 366 24.17 -8.95 17.10
N THR A 367 23.52 -8.40 18.12
CA THR A 367 22.14 -7.86 18.02
C THR A 367 22.12 -6.35 17.82
N LYS A 368 23.25 -5.67 18.03
CA LYS A 368 23.39 -4.22 17.85
C LYS A 368 24.04 -3.92 16.50
N THR A 369 23.44 -3.01 15.74
CA THR A 369 24.03 -2.52 14.50
C THR A 369 25.20 -1.57 14.82
N PRO A 370 26.41 -1.80 14.29
CA PRO A 370 27.55 -0.90 14.48
C PRO A 370 27.24 0.53 14.00
N PRO A 371 27.82 1.58 14.61
CA PRO A 371 27.56 2.97 14.25
C PRO A 371 27.74 3.28 12.76
N ALA A 372 28.84 2.80 12.14
CA ALA A 372 29.10 3.04 10.72
C ALA A 372 28.00 2.48 9.80
N ILE A 373 27.53 1.25 10.07
CA ILE A 373 26.45 0.61 9.31
C ILE A 373 25.12 1.31 9.58
N ARG A 374 24.89 1.76 10.82
CA ARG A 374 23.70 2.56 11.15
C ARG A 374 23.67 3.87 10.37
N THR A 375 24.79 4.59 10.27
CA THR A 375 24.90 5.80 9.46
C THR A 375 24.62 5.51 7.99
N GLU A 376 25.20 4.44 7.43
CA GLU A 376 24.92 4.00 6.06
C GLU A 376 23.42 3.75 5.82
N VAL A 377 22.74 3.07 6.75
CA VAL A 377 21.30 2.84 6.66
C VAL A 377 20.52 4.16 6.77
N PHE A 378 20.96 5.10 7.60
CA PHE A 378 20.27 6.39 7.78
C PHE A 378 20.38 7.25 6.52
N ASP A 379 21.54 7.26 5.88
CA ASP A 379 21.74 7.98 4.62
C ASP A 379 20.96 7.35 3.47
N LEU A 380 20.90 6.01 3.43
CA LEU A 380 19.99 5.31 2.53
C LEU A 380 18.53 5.72 2.76
N LEU A 381 18.07 5.78 4.01
CA LEU A 381 16.71 6.19 4.35
C LEU A 381 16.41 7.63 3.90
N ARG A 382 17.33 8.57 4.14
CA ARG A 382 17.20 9.97 3.71
C ARG A 382 17.17 10.11 2.19
N SER A 383 17.89 9.25 1.46
CA SER A 383 17.89 9.25 -0.01
C SER A 383 16.55 8.84 -0.65
N LEU A 384 15.62 8.27 0.13
CA LEU A 384 14.30 7.87 -0.36
C LEU A 384 13.34 9.05 -0.52
N ASP A 385 13.69 10.23 0.02
CA ASP A 385 13.00 11.51 -0.15
C ASP A 385 11.47 11.42 -0.03
N ILE A 386 10.75 11.46 -1.17
CA ILE A 386 9.27 11.46 -1.22
C ILE A 386 8.63 10.22 -0.61
N ASP A 387 9.34 9.10 -0.52
CA ASP A 387 8.84 7.84 0.03
C ASP A 387 9.06 7.70 1.54
N LEU A 388 9.93 8.53 2.13
CA LEU A 388 10.32 8.42 3.53
C LEU A 388 9.13 8.58 4.49
N ALA A 389 8.22 9.51 4.20
CA ALA A 389 7.07 9.81 5.07
C ALA A 389 6.14 8.59 5.27
N ASP A 390 6.01 7.74 4.26
CA ASP A 390 5.14 6.56 4.28
C ASP A 390 5.92 5.24 4.36
N LEU A 391 7.20 5.33 4.72
CA LEU A 391 8.09 4.19 4.69
C LEU A 391 7.76 3.22 5.83
N THR A 392 7.82 1.93 5.51
CA THR A 392 7.68 0.84 6.47
C THR A 392 8.80 -0.17 6.21
N PRO A 393 9.15 -1.04 7.17
CA PRO A 393 10.17 -2.07 6.95
C PRO A 393 9.89 -2.92 5.70
N ARG A 394 8.61 -3.23 5.43
CA ARG A 394 8.22 -3.99 4.22
C ARG A 394 8.45 -3.19 2.92
N ARG A 395 8.17 -1.89 2.92
CA ARG A 395 8.38 -1.02 1.75
C ARG A 395 9.87 -0.80 1.51
N LEU A 396 10.66 -0.53 2.55
CA LEU A 396 12.11 -0.36 2.46
C LEU A 396 12.79 -1.58 1.81
N LEU A 397 12.47 -2.79 2.26
CA LEU A 397 13.06 -4.03 1.73
C LEU A 397 12.76 -4.25 0.25
N ARG A 398 11.64 -3.73 -0.26
CA ARG A 398 11.23 -3.87 -1.67
C ARG A 398 11.60 -2.65 -2.53
N HIS A 399 12.15 -1.61 -1.91
CA HIS A 399 12.39 -0.34 -2.57
C HIS A 399 13.52 -0.44 -3.59
N THR A 400 13.34 0.14 -4.77
CA THR A 400 14.30 0.07 -5.87
C THR A 400 15.65 0.69 -5.51
N VAL A 401 15.64 1.84 -4.82
CA VAL A 401 16.86 2.49 -4.31
C VAL A 401 17.60 1.59 -3.32
N THR A 402 16.89 0.96 -2.37
CA THR A 402 17.49 -0.02 -1.44
C THR A 402 18.11 -1.20 -2.18
N GLN A 403 17.38 -1.76 -3.15
CA GLN A 403 17.86 -2.90 -3.93
C GLN A 403 19.08 -2.53 -4.80
N ALA A 404 19.09 -1.33 -5.38
CA ALA A 404 20.23 -0.82 -6.13
C ALA A 404 21.45 -0.58 -5.23
N HIS A 405 21.25 0.02 -4.05
CA HIS A 405 22.28 0.22 -3.04
C HIS A 405 22.91 -1.12 -2.63
N LEU A 406 22.09 -2.11 -2.28
CA LEU A 406 22.54 -3.43 -1.85
C LEU A 406 23.27 -4.20 -2.97
N ARG A 407 22.79 -4.15 -4.21
CA ARG A 407 23.47 -4.77 -5.36
C ARG A 407 24.81 -4.13 -5.66
N LYS A 408 24.90 -2.81 -5.53
CA LYS A 408 26.17 -2.08 -5.66
C LYS A 408 27.13 -2.45 -4.53
N ARG A 409 26.61 -2.61 -3.31
CA ARG A 409 27.40 -2.97 -2.13
C ARG A 409 27.89 -4.43 -2.15
N PHE A 410 27.08 -5.34 -2.68
CA PHE A 410 27.35 -6.78 -2.73
C PHE A 410 27.19 -7.34 -4.16
N PRO A 411 28.09 -7.00 -5.09
CA PRO A 411 27.95 -7.40 -6.50
C PRO A 411 28.08 -8.90 -6.74
N HIS A 412 28.64 -9.64 -5.77
CA HIS A 412 28.81 -11.09 -5.81
C HIS A 412 27.59 -11.87 -5.33
N LEU A 413 26.60 -11.21 -4.70
CA LEU A 413 25.36 -11.83 -4.25
C LEU A 413 24.25 -11.62 -5.29
N SER A 414 23.56 -12.70 -5.68
CA SER A 414 22.44 -12.60 -6.64
C SER A 414 21.25 -11.82 -6.09
N HIS A 415 20.99 -11.92 -4.78
CA HIS A 415 19.83 -11.32 -4.11
C HIS A 415 20.23 -10.75 -2.74
N PRO A 416 21.00 -9.66 -2.70
CA PRO A 416 21.44 -9.09 -1.43
C PRO A 416 20.27 -8.50 -0.64
N MET A 417 20.35 -8.61 0.68
CA MET A 417 19.36 -8.12 1.64
C MET A 417 20.03 -7.19 2.67
N LEU A 418 19.23 -6.46 3.44
CA LEU A 418 19.75 -5.64 4.54
C LEU A 418 20.53 -6.48 5.58
N ALA A 419 20.16 -7.74 5.78
CA ALA A 419 20.88 -8.65 6.67
C ALA A 419 22.33 -8.92 6.21
N ASP A 420 22.64 -8.73 4.92
CA ASP A 420 24.01 -8.87 4.39
C ASP A 420 24.88 -7.66 4.73
N LEU A 421 24.27 -6.48 4.99
CA LEU A 421 24.99 -5.36 5.63
C LEU A 421 25.36 -5.73 7.06
N HIS A 422 24.38 -6.16 7.85
CA HIS A 422 24.59 -6.65 9.21
C HIS A 422 23.40 -7.51 9.67
N ILE A 423 23.70 -8.60 10.39
CA ILE A 423 22.69 -9.61 10.80
C ILE A 423 21.56 -9.03 11.67
N SER A 424 21.81 -7.98 12.45
CA SER A 424 20.78 -7.30 13.26
C SER A 424 19.65 -6.72 12.40
N LEU A 425 19.91 -6.38 11.15
CA LEU A 425 18.95 -5.80 10.21
C LEU A 425 17.97 -6.85 9.65
N ALA A 426 18.15 -8.13 9.99
CA ALA A 426 17.13 -9.15 9.81
C ALA A 426 15.90 -8.90 10.72
N ASN A 427 16.10 -8.23 11.86
CA ASN A 427 15.01 -7.88 12.76
C ASN A 427 14.23 -6.66 12.23
N ARG A 428 12.98 -6.89 11.84
CA ARG A 428 12.11 -5.87 11.23
C ARG A 428 11.70 -4.76 12.20
N ASP A 429 11.60 -5.06 13.49
CA ASP A 429 11.32 -4.05 14.52
C ASP A 429 12.53 -3.15 14.76
N HIS A 430 13.75 -3.72 14.65
CA HIS A 430 14.98 -2.92 14.69
C HIS A 430 15.06 -1.97 13.50
N VAL A 431 14.77 -2.46 12.29
CA VAL A 431 14.66 -1.64 11.07
C VAL A 431 13.55 -0.59 11.22
N LYS A 432 12.41 -0.94 11.82
CA LYS A 432 11.31 0.00 12.10
C LYS A 432 11.78 1.13 13.00
N SER A 433 12.54 0.85 14.05
CA SER A 433 13.11 1.87 14.92
C SER A 433 14.01 2.85 14.18
N PHE A 434 14.81 2.38 13.23
CA PHE A 434 15.66 3.25 12.39
C PHE A 434 14.83 4.13 11.47
N ILE A 435 13.83 3.56 10.81
CA ILE A 435 12.88 4.32 9.98
C ILE A 435 12.19 5.40 10.82
N SER A 436 11.65 5.04 11.98
CA SER A 436 10.95 5.99 12.85
C SER A 436 11.87 7.11 13.33
N GLN A 437 13.14 6.82 13.61
CA GLN A 437 14.09 7.86 13.99
C GLN A 437 14.36 8.83 12.84
N VAL A 438 14.66 8.32 11.64
CA VAL A 438 14.89 9.20 10.47
C VAL A 438 13.61 9.96 10.08
N GLN A 439 12.44 9.35 10.21
CA GLN A 439 11.17 10.04 10.02
C GLN A 439 10.96 11.15 11.04
N GLN A 440 11.29 10.94 12.31
CA GLN A 440 11.20 11.97 13.34
C GLN A 440 12.20 13.10 13.12
N ASP A 441 13.41 12.79 12.65
CA ASP A 441 14.43 13.79 12.30
C ASP A 441 13.99 14.63 11.09
N CYS A 442 13.44 14.01 10.05
CA CYS A 442 13.00 14.70 8.83
C CYS A 442 11.62 15.35 8.96
N PHE A 443 10.77 14.83 9.84
CA PHE A 443 9.40 15.29 10.07
C PHE A 443 9.14 15.41 11.59
N PRO A 444 9.76 16.40 12.26
CA PRO A 444 9.68 16.55 13.73
C PRO A 444 8.26 16.79 14.25
N HIS A 445 7.38 17.35 13.41
CA HIS A 445 5.96 17.57 13.70
C HIS A 445 5.05 16.43 13.18
N GLY A 446 5.64 15.27 12.85
CA GLY A 446 4.94 14.12 12.30
C GLY A 446 4.58 14.27 10.81
N THR A 447 3.76 13.36 10.30
CA THR A 447 3.39 13.27 8.87
C THR A 447 1.90 13.59 8.62
N GLY A 448 1.20 14.08 9.64
CA GLY A 448 -0.20 14.52 9.58
C GLY A 448 -0.34 16.02 9.28
N TRP A 449 -1.42 16.64 9.78
CA TRP A 449 -1.72 18.07 9.60
C TRP A 449 -0.60 18.97 10.09
N ASP A 450 -0.16 18.80 11.34
CA ASP A 450 0.90 19.64 11.95
C ASP A 450 2.23 19.52 11.20
N GLY A 451 2.55 18.32 10.73
CA GLY A 451 3.68 18.04 9.85
C GLY A 451 3.63 18.84 8.55
N LEU A 452 2.47 18.85 7.90
CA LEU A 452 2.29 19.61 6.66
C LEU A 452 2.28 21.13 6.92
N SER A 453 1.66 21.59 8.01
CA SER A 453 1.68 22.99 8.42
C SER A 453 3.10 23.51 8.62
N HIS A 454 3.96 22.70 9.25
CA HIS A 454 5.38 23.02 9.40
C HIS A 454 6.10 23.07 8.04
N ILE A 455 5.85 22.11 7.14
CA ILE A 455 6.42 22.12 5.78
C ILE A 455 5.97 23.37 5.01
N LYS A 456 4.70 23.77 5.12
CA LYS A 456 4.20 24.99 4.51
C LYS A 456 4.92 26.22 5.09
N ALA A 457 5.08 26.31 6.41
CA ALA A 457 5.79 27.43 7.02
C ALA A 457 7.25 27.51 6.54
N LEU A 458 7.94 26.37 6.39
CA LEU A 458 9.28 26.32 5.82
C LEU A 458 9.31 26.72 4.34
N GLN A 459 8.33 26.28 3.55
CA GLN A 459 8.17 26.69 2.15
C GLN A 459 8.00 28.21 2.05
N ASP A 460 7.10 28.77 2.87
CA ASP A 460 6.77 30.20 2.85
C ASP A 460 7.95 31.08 3.30
N GLN A 461 8.83 30.55 4.17
CA GLN A 461 10.04 31.27 4.64
C GLN A 461 11.23 31.13 3.70
N ASN A 462 11.45 29.95 3.11
CA ASN A 462 12.70 29.61 2.43
C ASN A 462 12.60 29.65 0.90
N LEU A 463 11.39 29.56 0.32
CA LEU A 463 11.19 29.53 -1.12
C LEU A 463 10.47 30.79 -1.61
N PRO A 464 10.79 31.28 -2.81
CA PRO A 464 10.02 32.36 -3.43
C PRO A 464 8.59 31.89 -3.74
N ALA A 465 7.65 32.84 -3.76
CA ALA A 465 6.22 32.55 -3.93
C ALA A 465 5.87 31.75 -5.21
N GLU A 466 6.69 31.86 -6.25
CA GLU A 466 6.54 31.13 -7.50
C GLU A 466 6.92 29.65 -7.44
N GLU A 467 7.72 29.27 -6.45
CA GLU A 467 8.10 27.87 -6.17
C GLU A 467 7.18 27.20 -5.15
N HIS A 468 6.21 27.96 -4.58
CA HIS A 468 5.26 27.41 -3.62
C HIS A 468 4.35 26.40 -4.31
N TYR A 469 4.27 25.20 -3.76
CA TYR A 469 3.34 24.17 -4.22
C TYR A 469 2.10 24.12 -3.33
N ILE A 470 2.26 24.24 -2.01
CA ILE A 470 1.15 24.36 -1.07
C ILE A 470 0.70 25.83 -1.03
N ARG A 471 -0.32 26.15 -1.83
CA ARG A 471 -0.75 27.54 -2.08
C ARG A 471 -1.73 28.04 -1.03
N TYR A 472 -2.58 27.16 -0.53
CA TYR A 472 -3.54 27.47 0.53
C TYR A 472 -3.61 26.30 1.51
N MET A 473 -3.68 26.59 2.81
CA MET A 473 -3.89 25.60 3.86
C MET A 473 -4.57 26.27 5.04
N ASN A 474 -5.76 25.81 5.43
CA ASN A 474 -6.50 26.42 6.53
C ASN A 474 -7.48 25.45 7.21
N GLU A 475 -7.81 25.75 8.46
CA GLU A 475 -8.91 25.14 9.22
C GLU A 475 -10.08 26.13 9.26
N LEU A 476 -11.26 25.70 8.85
CA LEU A 476 -12.45 26.54 8.81
C LEU A 476 -13.49 26.02 9.80
N PRO A 477 -14.04 26.84 10.71
CA PRO A 477 -15.07 26.39 11.63
C PRO A 477 -16.30 25.88 10.88
N LEU A 478 -16.75 24.67 11.22
CA LEU A 478 -17.89 24.04 10.55
C LEU A 478 -19.19 24.83 10.76
N THR A 479 -19.30 25.55 11.89
CA THR A 479 -20.44 26.42 12.24
C THR A 479 -20.63 27.59 11.28
N ASP A 480 -19.56 28.01 10.63
CA ASP A 480 -19.55 29.22 9.80
C ASP A 480 -19.93 28.91 8.34
N LEU A 481 -20.06 27.62 8.02
CA LEU A 481 -20.33 27.14 6.68
C LEU A 481 -21.82 26.86 6.50
N PRO A 482 -22.43 27.36 5.41
CA PRO A 482 -23.82 27.08 5.12
C PRO A 482 -24.03 25.59 4.83
N ILE A 483 -25.08 25.02 5.39
CA ILE A 483 -25.51 23.65 5.13
C ILE A 483 -26.49 23.67 3.96
N HIS A 484 -26.30 22.76 3.02
CA HIS A 484 -27.13 22.61 1.83
C HIS A 484 -27.84 21.26 1.80
N GLU A 485 -29.01 21.18 1.15
CA GLU A 485 -29.80 19.93 1.02
C GLU A 485 -29.02 18.77 0.39
N GLU A 486 -28.01 19.10 -0.42
CA GLU A 486 -27.16 18.17 -1.16
C GLU A 486 -25.93 17.72 -0.36
N ASP A 487 -25.72 18.32 0.83
CA ASP A 487 -24.72 17.88 1.80
C ASP A 487 -25.29 16.65 2.52
N SER A 488 -25.11 15.48 1.92
CA SER A 488 -25.63 14.22 2.44
C SER A 488 -24.96 13.81 3.76
N ALA A 489 -25.73 13.81 4.86
CA ALA A 489 -25.31 13.26 6.16
C ALA A 489 -24.95 11.76 6.14
N ASP A 490 -25.40 11.02 5.12
CA ASP A 490 -25.24 9.55 5.01
C ASP A 490 -24.09 9.12 4.08
N SER A 491 -23.13 10.00 3.76
CA SER A 491 -21.98 9.55 2.96
C SER A 491 -21.16 8.53 3.76
N PRO A 492 -20.96 7.28 3.28
CA PRO A 492 -20.13 6.28 3.96
C PRO A 492 -18.64 6.67 4.01
N TYR A 493 -18.30 7.81 3.41
CA TYR A 493 -16.97 8.42 3.41
C TYR A 493 -16.94 9.74 4.22
N GLU A 494 -17.97 10.05 5.01
CA GLU A 494 -17.89 11.14 5.98
C GLU A 494 -16.78 10.84 6.99
N ILE A 495 -15.71 11.60 6.89
CA ILE A 495 -14.60 11.56 7.83
C ILE A 495 -15.10 12.27 9.10
N THR A 496 -14.92 11.64 10.26
CA THR A 496 -15.23 12.26 11.56
C THR A 496 -14.64 13.68 11.56
N PRO A 497 -15.45 14.73 11.85
CA PRO A 497 -14.99 16.10 11.71
C PRO A 497 -13.76 16.31 12.58
N ALA A 498 -12.72 16.92 12.01
CA ALA A 498 -11.51 17.24 12.74
C ALA A 498 -11.84 18.25 13.86
N LEU A 499 -11.15 18.12 14.99
CA LEU A 499 -11.21 19.10 16.07
C LEU A 499 -10.08 20.10 15.84
N GLY A 500 -10.44 21.37 15.65
CA GLY A 500 -9.48 22.47 15.55
C GLY A 500 -8.97 22.90 16.91
N ALA A 501 -8.10 23.92 16.91
CA ALA A 501 -7.62 24.56 18.13
C ALA A 501 -8.81 25.13 18.94
N GLY A 502 -9.08 24.54 20.11
CA GLY A 502 -10.24 24.90 20.95
C GLY A 502 -11.37 23.87 20.98
N GLY A 503 -11.22 22.71 20.32
CA GLY A 503 -12.19 21.61 20.39
C GLY A 503 -13.45 21.81 19.55
N GLN A 504 -13.49 22.84 18.70
CA GLN A 504 -14.56 23.04 17.73
C GLN A 504 -14.35 22.17 16.50
N GLN A 505 -15.44 21.71 15.88
CA GLN A 505 -15.38 20.98 14.61
C GLN A 505 -14.96 21.92 13.48
N VAL A 506 -13.94 21.52 12.72
CA VAL A 506 -13.40 22.27 11.60
C VAL A 506 -13.39 21.43 10.32
N ILE A 507 -13.36 22.12 9.18
CA ILE A 507 -13.01 21.58 7.87
C ILE A 507 -11.56 21.92 7.58
N ARG A 508 -10.78 20.93 7.18
CA ARG A 508 -9.40 21.13 6.73
C ARG A 508 -9.36 21.20 5.21
N LEU A 509 -8.78 22.28 4.70
CA LEU A 509 -8.64 22.50 3.27
C LEU A 509 -7.20 22.84 2.91
N ILE A 510 -6.67 22.14 1.91
CA ILE A 510 -5.36 22.39 1.32
C ILE A 510 -5.51 22.48 -0.20
N VAL A 511 -5.00 23.54 -0.81
CA VAL A 511 -4.93 23.72 -2.27
C VAL A 511 -3.47 23.66 -2.71
N CYS A 512 -3.17 22.72 -3.60
CA CYS A 512 -1.85 22.46 -4.12
C CYS A 512 -1.81 22.63 -5.65
N MET A 513 -0.94 23.51 -6.13
CA MET A 513 -0.66 23.68 -7.55
C MET A 513 0.62 24.49 -7.75
N THR A 514 1.33 24.26 -8.85
CA THR A 514 2.47 25.13 -9.25
C THR A 514 1.97 26.40 -9.94
N LYS A 515 2.81 27.44 -10.01
CA LYS A 515 2.54 28.63 -10.83
C LYS A 515 2.34 28.31 -12.32
N SER A 516 3.16 27.42 -12.88
CA SER A 516 2.99 26.95 -14.27
C SER A 516 1.62 26.29 -14.48
N SER A 517 1.14 25.51 -13.50
CA SER A 517 -0.20 24.93 -13.55
C SER A 517 -1.32 25.97 -13.51
N SER A 518 -1.19 27.04 -12.73
CA SER A 518 -2.21 28.10 -12.63
C SER A 518 -2.28 28.94 -13.93
N GLU A 519 -1.12 29.23 -14.53
CA GLU A 519 -1.02 29.87 -15.85
C GLU A 519 -1.64 29.02 -16.98
N ARG A 520 -1.51 27.69 -16.88
CA ARG A 520 -2.17 26.76 -17.79
C ARG A 520 -3.66 26.66 -17.53
N LEU A 521 -4.08 26.65 -16.27
CA LEU A 521 -5.50 26.67 -15.89
C LEU A 521 -6.21 27.90 -16.44
N LEU A 522 -5.54 29.07 -16.43
CA LEU A 522 -6.06 30.30 -17.03
C LEU A 522 -6.40 30.15 -18.52
N ARG A 523 -5.63 29.31 -19.24
CA ARG A 523 -5.81 29.05 -20.68
C ARG A 523 -6.73 27.85 -20.97
N ALA A 524 -7.12 27.09 -19.95
CA ALA A 524 -7.89 25.88 -20.13
C ALA A 524 -9.34 26.18 -20.55
N ARG A 525 -9.83 25.45 -21.55
CA ARG A 525 -11.20 25.60 -22.09
C ARG A 525 -12.14 24.48 -21.68
N TYR A 526 -11.58 23.29 -21.46
CA TYR A 526 -12.32 22.10 -21.05
C TYR A 526 -11.69 21.53 -19.78
N LEU A 527 -12.46 21.53 -18.70
CA LEU A 527 -12.01 21.06 -17.39
C LEU A 527 -12.80 19.82 -16.98
N GLN A 528 -12.13 18.96 -16.22
CA GLN A 528 -12.72 17.81 -15.56
C GLN A 528 -12.32 17.80 -14.10
N SER A 529 -13.23 17.36 -13.25
CA SER A 529 -12.93 17.11 -11.84
C SER A 529 -13.43 15.75 -11.38
N ASP A 530 -12.69 15.17 -10.45
CA ASP A 530 -13.02 13.91 -9.79
C ASP A 530 -12.35 13.86 -8.42
N ILE A 531 -12.88 13.03 -7.52
CA ILE A 531 -12.40 12.90 -6.15
C ILE A 531 -11.93 11.47 -5.85
N ALA A 532 -10.70 11.33 -5.32
CA ALA A 532 -10.15 10.07 -4.89
C ALA A 532 -10.22 9.90 -3.36
N PHE A 533 -10.67 8.71 -2.96
CA PHE A 533 -10.88 8.33 -1.56
C PHE A 533 -9.74 7.51 -0.95
N LYS A 534 -8.83 6.98 -1.80
CA LYS A 534 -7.91 5.90 -1.41
C LYS A 534 -6.46 6.37 -1.23
N ARG A 535 -6.15 7.60 -1.64
CA ARG A 535 -4.75 8.02 -1.77
C ARG A 535 -4.20 8.51 -0.44
N VAL A 536 -4.90 9.41 0.26
CA VAL A 536 -4.46 9.97 1.54
C VAL A 536 -5.37 9.50 2.66
N ALA A 537 -4.80 9.00 3.75
CA ALA A 537 -5.59 8.59 4.91
C ALA A 537 -6.24 9.83 5.57
N ASN A 538 -7.53 9.74 5.86
CA ASN A 538 -8.33 10.79 6.49
C ASN A 538 -8.49 12.08 5.67
N PHE A 539 -8.15 12.06 4.39
CA PHE A 539 -8.43 13.16 3.46
C PHE A 539 -8.96 12.60 2.14
N LEU A 540 -9.82 13.38 1.51
CA LEU A 540 -10.25 13.21 0.14
C LEU A 540 -9.31 14.03 -0.74
N GLU A 541 -8.98 13.50 -1.92
CA GLU A 541 -8.16 14.22 -2.89
C GLU A 541 -9.01 14.59 -4.09
N PHE A 542 -9.39 15.86 -4.17
CA PHE A 542 -10.12 16.44 -5.29
C PHE A 542 -9.11 16.96 -6.32
N GLU A 543 -9.24 16.50 -7.57
CA GLU A 543 -8.35 16.90 -8.66
C GLU A 543 -9.11 17.66 -9.73
N ILE A 544 -8.50 18.71 -10.26
CA ILE A 544 -8.93 19.41 -11.46
C ILE A 544 -7.88 19.17 -12.54
N GLY A 545 -8.31 18.63 -13.66
CA GLY A 545 -7.44 18.30 -14.78
C GLY A 545 -8.13 18.44 -16.12
N GLY A 546 -7.36 18.26 -17.18
CA GLY A 546 -7.87 18.33 -18.54
C GLY A 546 -6.82 17.88 -19.55
N MET A 547 -7.20 17.94 -20.83
CA MET A 547 -6.26 17.75 -21.92
C MET A 547 -5.72 19.12 -22.31
N ASP A 548 -4.40 19.25 -22.34
CA ASP A 548 -3.77 20.40 -22.97
C ASP A 548 -4.01 20.33 -24.49
N GLU A 549 -4.61 21.38 -25.06
CA GLU A 549 -5.11 21.37 -26.44
C GLU A 549 -3.98 21.27 -27.48
N PHE A 550 -2.81 21.85 -27.17
CA PHE A 550 -1.68 21.89 -28.10
C PHE A 550 -0.90 20.58 -28.09
N SER A 551 -0.58 20.08 -26.90
CA SER A 551 0.22 18.86 -26.75
C SER A 551 -0.62 17.59 -26.82
N ASN A 552 -1.94 17.67 -26.61
CA ASN A 552 -2.84 16.52 -26.43
C ASN A 552 -2.32 15.58 -25.32
N ILE A 553 -1.90 16.17 -24.19
CA ILE A 553 -1.42 15.48 -23.00
C ILE A 553 -2.39 15.79 -21.84
N ALA A 554 -2.72 14.76 -21.05
CA ALA A 554 -3.51 14.91 -19.83
C ALA A 554 -2.65 15.55 -18.74
N ILE A 555 -3.17 16.60 -18.10
CA ILE A 555 -2.50 17.31 -17.01
C ILE A 555 -3.44 17.57 -15.84
N THR A 556 -2.87 17.52 -14.63
CA THR A 556 -3.51 18.00 -13.41
C THR A 556 -3.15 19.46 -13.24
N TYR A 557 -4.16 20.33 -13.20
CA TYR A 557 -3.99 21.75 -12.93
C TYR A 557 -3.89 22.03 -11.43
N CYS A 558 -4.73 21.36 -10.64
CA CYS A 558 -4.83 21.59 -9.20
C CYS A 558 -5.17 20.29 -8.47
N ARG A 559 -4.55 20.10 -7.31
CA ARG A 559 -4.91 19.06 -6.33
C ARG A 559 -5.39 19.73 -5.05
N VAL A 560 -6.41 19.15 -4.45
CA VAL A 560 -7.01 19.69 -3.24
C VAL A 560 -7.20 18.56 -2.26
N TYR A 561 -6.72 18.74 -1.03
CA TYR A 561 -6.96 17.81 0.07
C TYR A 561 -7.99 18.41 1.01
N LEU A 562 -9.09 17.70 1.21
CA LEU A 562 -10.20 18.13 2.06
C LEU A 562 -10.82 16.95 2.81
N ASP A 563 -11.34 17.18 4.01
CA ASP A 563 -11.97 16.14 4.84
C ASP A 563 -13.50 16.09 4.73
N ARG A 564 -14.10 17.01 3.94
CA ARG A 564 -15.55 17.14 3.75
C ARG A 564 -15.89 17.43 2.28
N GLN A 565 -17.02 16.89 1.81
CA GLN A 565 -17.50 17.11 0.42
C GLN A 565 -18.69 18.07 0.30
N SER A 566 -18.89 18.96 1.27
CA SER A 566 -20.02 19.89 1.21
C SER A 566 -19.93 20.88 0.05
N ALA A 567 -21.06 21.43 -0.36
CA ALA A 567 -21.11 22.47 -1.38
C ALA A 567 -20.37 23.75 -0.93
N ALA A 568 -20.46 24.10 0.36
CA ALA A 568 -19.72 25.22 0.92
C ALA A 568 -18.20 25.02 0.83
N ALA A 569 -17.70 23.83 1.18
CA ALA A 569 -16.28 23.51 1.08
C ALA A 569 -15.78 23.64 -0.36
N HIS A 570 -16.50 23.07 -1.33
CA HIS A 570 -16.13 23.18 -2.75
C HIS A 570 -16.24 24.61 -3.29
N ALA A 571 -17.22 25.42 -2.85
CA ALA A 571 -17.28 26.83 -3.24
C ALA A 571 -16.03 27.60 -2.80
N ILE A 572 -15.54 27.33 -1.58
CA ILE A 572 -14.29 27.91 -1.08
C ILE A 572 -13.09 27.40 -1.89
N VAL A 573 -13.04 26.11 -2.22
CA VAL A 573 -12.00 25.54 -3.09
C VAL A 573 -11.91 26.31 -4.41
N PHE A 574 -13.03 26.47 -5.12
CA PHE A 574 -13.03 27.18 -6.40
C PHE A 574 -12.64 28.66 -6.24
N GLN A 575 -13.08 29.31 -5.17
CA GLN A 575 -12.67 30.69 -4.86
C GLN A 575 -11.16 30.80 -4.65
N GLN A 576 -10.58 29.93 -3.82
CA GLN A 576 -9.13 29.94 -3.55
C GLN A 576 -8.32 29.67 -4.82
N ILE A 577 -8.78 28.76 -5.69
CA ILE A 577 -8.12 28.50 -6.98
C ILE A 577 -8.15 29.74 -7.87
N GLU A 578 -9.29 30.44 -7.96
CA GLU A 578 -9.39 31.68 -8.73
C GLU A 578 -8.46 32.78 -8.18
N ASP A 579 -8.38 32.88 -6.85
CA ASP A 579 -7.51 33.86 -6.18
C ASP A 579 -6.02 33.55 -6.42
N ILE A 580 -5.64 32.27 -6.39
CA ILE A 580 -4.28 31.82 -6.74
C ILE A 580 -3.94 32.17 -8.20
N VAL A 581 -4.85 31.88 -9.14
CA VAL A 581 -4.64 32.23 -10.56
C VAL A 581 -4.50 33.73 -10.73
N ARG A 582 -5.31 34.53 -10.03
CA ARG A 582 -5.21 36.00 -10.06
C ARG A 582 -3.88 36.50 -9.50
N GLN A 583 -3.40 35.91 -8.40
CA GLN A 583 -2.10 36.25 -7.80
C GLN A 583 -0.94 35.94 -8.75
N ASP A 584 -0.97 34.80 -9.43
CA ASP A 584 0.12 34.35 -10.31
C ASP A 584 0.17 35.10 -11.64
N THR A 585 -1.00 35.39 -12.21
CA THR A 585 -1.12 35.84 -13.62
C THR A 585 -1.58 37.29 -13.76
N GLY A 586 -2.03 37.91 -12.67
CA GLY A 586 -2.73 39.20 -12.70
C GLY A 586 -4.13 39.15 -13.31
N GLN A 587 -4.62 37.97 -13.73
CA GLN A 587 -5.90 37.78 -14.41
C GLN A 587 -6.77 36.77 -13.67
N SER A 588 -8.09 36.98 -13.70
CA SER A 588 -9.06 36.00 -13.19
C SER A 588 -9.47 35.02 -14.27
N LEU A 589 -9.91 33.83 -13.84
CA LEU A 589 -10.47 32.82 -14.73
C LEU A 589 -11.67 33.41 -15.48
N LYS A 590 -11.63 33.31 -16.81
CA LYS A 590 -12.77 33.65 -17.64
C LYS A 590 -13.65 32.44 -17.81
N TRP A 591 -14.94 32.64 -17.62
CA TRP A 591 -15.99 31.67 -17.84
C TRP A 591 -16.84 32.12 -19.01
N ARG A 592 -17.00 31.29 -20.05
CA ARG A 592 -17.79 31.69 -21.23
C ARG A 592 -19.17 32.18 -20.83
N HIS A 593 -19.86 31.39 -20.00
CA HIS A 593 -21.18 31.72 -19.47
C HIS A 593 -21.27 33.16 -18.96
N LEU A 594 -20.29 33.58 -18.14
CA LEU A 594 -20.34 34.88 -17.47
C LEU A 594 -19.71 36.03 -18.27
N HIS A 595 -18.77 35.73 -19.17
CA HIS A 595 -17.88 36.73 -19.77
C HIS A 595 -18.05 36.91 -21.28
N ALA A 596 -18.66 35.95 -21.98
CA ALA A 596 -18.86 36.02 -23.42
C ALA A 596 -19.76 37.20 -23.83
N ALA A 597 -19.36 37.93 -24.87
CA ALA A 597 -20.16 39.05 -25.37
C ALA A 597 -21.37 38.60 -26.20
N THR A 598 -21.23 37.45 -26.88
CA THR A 598 -22.26 36.88 -27.77
C THR A 598 -22.33 35.36 -27.59
N LEU A 599 -23.34 34.71 -28.16
CA LEU A 599 -23.45 33.25 -28.15
C LEU A 599 -22.30 32.55 -28.90
N ASP A 600 -21.71 33.20 -29.90
CA ASP A 600 -20.60 32.65 -30.69
C ASP A 600 -19.22 32.94 -30.07
N ASP A 601 -19.15 33.78 -29.05
CA ASP A 601 -17.90 34.05 -28.32
C ASP A 601 -17.54 32.84 -27.44
N LEU A 602 -16.42 32.20 -27.79
CA LEU A 602 -15.88 31.01 -27.12
C LEU A 602 -14.69 31.35 -26.21
N CYS A 603 -14.80 32.44 -25.45
CA CYS A 603 -13.81 32.84 -24.46
C CYS A 603 -13.81 31.95 -23.20
N GLY A 604 -12.64 31.81 -22.58
CA GLY A 604 -12.49 31.17 -21.27
C GLY A 604 -12.89 29.70 -21.20
N ILE A 605 -13.30 29.27 -20.01
CA ILE A 605 -13.79 27.91 -19.74
C ILE A 605 -15.16 27.73 -20.39
N LEU A 606 -15.24 26.73 -21.28
CA LEU A 606 -16.40 26.42 -22.11
C LEU A 606 -17.28 25.34 -21.48
N GLN A 607 -16.67 24.34 -20.82
CA GLN A 607 -17.37 23.22 -20.22
C GLN A 607 -16.60 22.67 -19.02
N TRP A 608 -17.35 22.22 -18.00
CA TRP A 608 -16.86 21.48 -16.85
C TRP A 608 -17.46 20.07 -16.82
N GLY A 609 -16.62 19.05 -16.86
CA GLY A 609 -17.03 17.64 -16.79
C GLY A 609 -16.87 17.08 -15.38
N GLY A 610 -17.86 16.36 -14.87
CA GLY A 610 -17.77 15.75 -13.54
C GLY A 610 -18.70 14.55 -13.36
N ASP A 611 -18.66 13.97 -12.17
CA ASP A 611 -19.64 12.98 -11.73
C ASP A 611 -20.92 13.66 -11.19
N GLN A 612 -21.86 12.86 -10.66
CA GLN A 612 -23.11 13.38 -10.09
C GLN A 612 -23.00 13.65 -8.58
N HIS A 613 -21.87 14.19 -8.12
CA HIS A 613 -21.73 14.58 -6.72
C HIS A 613 -22.36 15.96 -6.45
N GLY A 614 -23.42 16.00 -5.62
CA GLY A 614 -24.20 17.20 -5.32
C GLY A 614 -23.36 18.36 -4.74
N GLY A 615 -22.53 18.06 -3.73
CA GLY A 615 -21.64 19.06 -3.11
C GLY A 615 -20.67 19.71 -4.09
N GLN A 616 -19.91 18.91 -4.86
CA GLN A 616 -18.99 19.41 -5.90
C GLN A 616 -19.70 20.30 -6.94
N ALA A 617 -20.78 19.81 -7.54
CA ALA A 617 -21.50 20.54 -8.58
C ALA A 617 -22.11 21.83 -8.01
N LYS A 618 -22.84 21.75 -6.90
CA LYS A 618 -23.45 22.94 -6.29
C LYS A 618 -22.38 23.96 -5.84
N GLY A 619 -21.26 23.51 -5.29
CA GLY A 619 -20.14 24.37 -4.92
C GLY A 619 -19.60 25.17 -6.11
N LEU A 620 -19.47 24.54 -7.28
CA LEU A 620 -19.12 25.24 -8.53
C LEU A 620 -20.21 26.26 -8.91
N GLY A 621 -21.48 25.89 -8.83
CA GLY A 621 -22.60 26.80 -9.09
C GLY A 621 -22.61 28.03 -8.17
N ILE A 622 -22.35 27.85 -6.88
CA ILE A 622 -22.24 28.93 -5.88
C ILE A 622 -21.06 29.85 -6.20
N HIS A 623 -19.92 29.29 -6.60
CA HIS A 623 -18.76 30.09 -7.01
C HIS A 623 -19.05 30.91 -8.28
N LEU A 624 -19.72 30.34 -9.27
CA LEU A 624 -20.13 31.09 -10.47
C LEU A 624 -21.13 32.20 -10.15
N GLN A 625 -22.03 31.95 -9.20
CA GLN A 625 -22.96 32.96 -8.69
C GLN A 625 -22.21 34.11 -8.01
N SER A 626 -21.17 33.82 -7.21
CA SER A 626 -20.36 34.86 -6.56
C SER A 626 -19.56 35.70 -7.57
N ILE A 627 -19.07 35.09 -8.65
CA ILE A 627 -18.44 35.82 -9.75
C ILE A 627 -19.45 36.72 -10.45
N ALA A 628 -20.65 36.22 -10.75
CA ALA A 628 -21.71 37.02 -11.36
C ALA A 628 -22.08 38.23 -10.50
N ALA A 629 -22.21 38.04 -9.18
CA ALA A 629 -22.52 39.10 -8.22
C ALA A 629 -21.42 40.17 -8.11
N ARG A 630 -20.14 39.79 -8.27
CA ARG A 630 -19.00 40.73 -8.31
C ARG A 630 -18.83 41.42 -9.67
N GLY A 631 -19.48 40.90 -10.71
CA GLY A 631 -19.43 41.42 -12.08
C GLY A 631 -20.33 42.63 -12.30
N SER A 632 -20.70 42.88 -13.56
CA SER A 632 -21.62 43.96 -13.90
C SER A 632 -23.06 43.58 -13.51
N PRO A 633 -23.73 44.34 -12.62
CA PRO A 633 -25.08 44.00 -12.13
C PRO A 633 -26.16 44.11 -13.21
N HIS A 634 -25.90 44.82 -14.31
CA HIS A 634 -26.83 45.02 -15.42
C HIS A 634 -26.59 44.05 -16.60
N ARG A 635 -25.69 43.06 -16.41
CA ARG A 635 -25.41 42.09 -17.46
C ARG A 635 -26.53 41.07 -17.55
N HIS A 636 -27.13 40.96 -18.73
CA HIS A 636 -28.18 40.00 -19.02
C HIS A 636 -27.57 38.64 -19.39
N ASP A 637 -28.31 37.56 -19.10
CA ASP A 637 -27.96 36.23 -19.56
C ASP A 637 -28.09 36.12 -21.09
N LEU A 638 -27.14 35.46 -21.74
CA LEU A 638 -27.13 35.33 -23.19
C LEU A 638 -28.24 34.42 -23.74
N HIS A 639 -28.73 33.48 -22.93
CA HIS A 639 -29.72 32.50 -23.33
C HIS A 639 -31.14 32.93 -22.91
N GLU A 640 -31.25 33.58 -21.76
CA GLU A 640 -32.48 34.09 -21.18
C GLU A 640 -32.37 35.61 -21.02
N GLN A 641 -32.49 36.35 -22.13
CA GLN A 641 -32.26 37.81 -22.19
C GLN A 641 -33.14 38.66 -21.25
N ASN A 642 -34.21 38.09 -20.71
CA ASN A 642 -35.08 38.75 -19.73
C ASN A 642 -34.59 38.60 -18.27
N ARG A 643 -33.52 37.85 -18.03
CA ARG A 643 -32.93 37.62 -16.71
C ARG A 643 -31.54 38.24 -16.63
N LEU A 644 -31.21 38.81 -15.49
CA LEU A 644 -29.84 39.25 -15.19
C LEU A 644 -28.98 38.07 -14.74
N LEU A 645 -27.68 38.12 -15.02
CA LEU A 645 -26.75 37.09 -14.55
C LEU A 645 -26.72 36.98 -13.02
N VAL A 646 -26.93 38.09 -12.31
CA VAL A 646 -26.97 38.14 -10.84
C VAL A 646 -28.24 37.50 -10.25
N GLU A 647 -29.30 37.31 -11.05
CA GLU A 647 -30.55 36.66 -10.64
C GLU A 647 -30.52 35.13 -10.85
N LEU A 648 -29.46 34.61 -11.45
CA LEU A 648 -29.30 33.18 -11.68
C LEU A 648 -28.93 32.48 -10.35
N GLY A 649 -29.59 31.36 -10.08
CA GLY A 649 -29.23 30.48 -8.98
C GLY A 649 -28.03 29.57 -9.30
N PRO A 650 -27.45 28.86 -8.32
CA PRO A 650 -26.33 27.94 -8.55
C PRO A 650 -26.60 26.91 -9.67
N TYR A 651 -27.82 26.37 -9.74
CA TYR A 651 -28.22 25.40 -10.77
C TYR A 651 -28.42 26.01 -12.15
N ASP A 652 -28.85 27.28 -12.23
CA ASP A 652 -28.91 28.00 -13.49
C ASP A 652 -27.52 28.18 -14.10
N HIS A 653 -26.51 28.48 -13.27
CA HIS A 653 -25.12 28.55 -13.73
C HIS A 653 -24.62 27.19 -14.23
N LEU A 654 -24.89 26.11 -13.49
CA LEU A 654 -24.48 24.76 -13.90
C LEU A 654 -25.10 24.33 -15.24
N ARG A 655 -26.37 24.68 -15.50
CA ARG A 655 -27.07 24.40 -16.76
C ARG A 655 -26.34 24.94 -18.00
N ARG A 656 -25.45 25.92 -17.83
CA ARG A 656 -24.73 26.62 -18.90
C ARG A 656 -23.27 26.17 -19.07
N ILE A 657 -22.79 25.27 -18.22
CA ILE A 657 -21.37 24.86 -18.24
C ILE A 657 -21.10 23.39 -17.86
N PHE A 658 -21.95 22.77 -17.03
CA PHE A 658 -21.67 21.47 -16.45
C PHE A 658 -22.18 20.31 -17.30
N ARG A 659 -21.38 19.25 -17.44
CA ARG A 659 -21.74 18.03 -18.15
C ARG A 659 -21.37 16.80 -17.34
N LEU A 660 -22.30 15.85 -17.26
CA LEU A 660 -22.09 14.61 -16.53
C LEU A 660 -21.27 13.61 -17.34
N CYS A 661 -20.40 12.87 -16.64
CA CYS A 661 -19.71 11.73 -17.21
C CYS A 661 -20.70 10.61 -17.58
N VAL A 662 -20.85 10.34 -18.87
CA VAL A 662 -21.71 9.29 -19.39
C VAL A 662 -21.27 7.90 -18.92
N THR A 663 -19.96 7.68 -18.71
CA THR A 663 -19.46 6.39 -18.23
C THR A 663 -19.89 6.11 -16.78
N HIS A 664 -19.89 7.11 -15.90
CA HIS A 664 -20.40 6.95 -14.54
C HIS A 664 -21.92 6.73 -14.53
N VAL A 665 -22.65 7.46 -15.37
CA VAL A 665 -24.09 7.29 -15.55
C VAL A 665 -24.42 5.87 -16.04
N ASP A 666 -23.73 5.37 -17.06
CA ASP A 666 -23.91 4.02 -17.60
C ASP A 666 -23.59 2.94 -16.56
N ARG A 667 -22.51 3.10 -15.78
CA ARG A 667 -22.18 2.17 -14.68
C ARG A 667 -23.31 2.13 -13.66
N ASN A 668 -23.85 3.28 -13.27
CA ASN A 668 -24.97 3.38 -12.32
C ASN A 668 -26.26 2.76 -12.87
N ILE A 669 -26.59 2.99 -14.15
CA ILE A 669 -27.75 2.37 -14.82
C ILE A 669 -27.58 0.85 -14.88
N ASN A 670 -26.37 0.36 -15.19
CA ASN A 670 -26.11 -1.07 -15.25
C ASN A 670 -26.26 -1.75 -13.88
N ALA A 671 -25.81 -1.08 -12.81
CA ALA A 671 -25.93 -1.55 -11.43
C ALA A 671 -27.36 -1.44 -10.87
N ALA A 672 -28.21 -0.58 -11.43
CA ALA A 672 -29.59 -0.43 -10.99
C ALA A 672 -30.38 -1.74 -11.11
N ALA A 673 -31.10 -2.08 -10.04
CA ALA A 673 -31.94 -3.27 -9.93
C ALA A 673 -33.30 -3.07 -10.64
N VAL A 674 -33.26 -2.74 -11.93
CA VAL A 674 -34.43 -2.53 -12.79
C VAL A 674 -34.37 -3.41 -14.04
N PRO A 675 -35.50 -3.74 -14.67
CA PRO A 675 -35.52 -4.49 -15.93
C PRO A 675 -34.74 -3.79 -17.07
N ASP A 676 -34.25 -4.56 -18.04
CA ASP A 676 -33.42 -4.01 -19.13
C ASP A 676 -34.14 -2.96 -19.99
N PHE A 677 -35.45 -3.09 -20.21
CA PHE A 677 -36.22 -2.09 -20.94
C PHE A 677 -36.28 -0.74 -20.20
N VAL A 678 -36.33 -0.75 -18.86
CA VAL A 678 -36.22 0.47 -18.04
C VAL A 678 -34.82 1.05 -18.16
N LYS A 679 -33.77 0.20 -18.14
CA LYS A 679 -32.38 0.66 -18.40
C LYS A 679 -32.24 1.31 -19.78
N MET A 680 -33.00 0.88 -20.79
CA MET A 680 -33.02 1.53 -22.11
C MET A 680 -33.64 2.92 -22.04
N LYS A 681 -34.77 3.09 -21.32
CA LYS A 681 -35.36 4.42 -21.05
C LYS A 681 -34.40 5.33 -20.28
N MET A 682 -33.71 4.81 -19.26
CA MET A 682 -32.70 5.59 -18.53
C MET A 682 -31.56 6.07 -19.44
N ARG A 683 -31.11 5.22 -20.38
CA ARG A 683 -30.05 5.59 -21.35
C ARG A 683 -30.54 6.56 -22.42
N SER A 684 -31.83 6.56 -22.78
CA SER A 684 -32.35 7.47 -23.81
C SER A 684 -32.25 8.94 -23.39
N LEU A 685 -32.28 9.22 -22.07
CA LEU A 685 -32.08 10.56 -21.52
C LEU A 685 -30.68 11.14 -21.77
N VAL A 686 -29.69 10.31 -22.13
CA VAL A 686 -28.34 10.75 -22.51
C VAL A 686 -28.30 11.03 -24.00
N CYS A 687 -28.69 12.24 -24.41
CA CYS A 687 -28.87 12.56 -25.84
C CYS A 687 -28.69 14.05 -26.16
N ILE A 688 -28.78 14.38 -27.45
CA ILE A 688 -28.81 15.77 -27.91
C ILE A 688 -30.21 16.35 -27.70
N THR A 689 -31.23 15.68 -28.22
CA THR A 689 -32.64 16.07 -28.07
C THR A 689 -33.46 14.90 -27.58
N HIS A 690 -34.37 15.14 -26.62
CA HIS A 690 -35.29 14.13 -26.12
C HIS A 690 -36.76 14.59 -26.30
N PRO A 691 -37.62 13.78 -26.96
CA PRO A 691 -38.98 14.20 -27.30
C PRO A 691 -39.86 14.48 -26.08
N ASP A 692 -39.77 13.65 -25.04
CA ASP A 692 -40.51 13.85 -23.78
C ASP A 692 -39.68 13.37 -22.58
N VAL A 693 -38.89 14.28 -21.99
CA VAL A 693 -38.04 13.97 -20.81
C VAL A 693 -38.91 13.64 -19.60
N GLU A 694 -39.97 14.42 -19.37
CA GLU A 694 -40.82 14.28 -18.19
C GLU A 694 -41.63 12.99 -18.24
N GLY A 695 -42.18 12.63 -19.40
CA GLY A 695 -42.83 11.34 -19.61
C GLY A 695 -41.88 10.17 -19.42
N CYS A 696 -40.66 10.26 -19.95
CA CYS A 696 -39.65 9.22 -19.75
C CYS A 696 -39.28 9.03 -18.27
N LEU A 697 -39.16 10.12 -17.50
CA LEU A 697 -38.90 10.03 -16.06
C LEU A 697 -40.08 9.39 -15.29
N ARG A 698 -41.32 9.75 -15.64
CA ARG A 698 -42.52 9.12 -15.07
C ARG A 698 -42.57 7.62 -15.38
N ASP A 699 -42.28 7.24 -16.61
CA ASP A 699 -42.24 5.84 -17.04
C ASP A 699 -41.17 5.04 -16.28
N ILE A 700 -39.96 5.61 -16.11
CA ILE A 700 -38.89 4.97 -15.34
C ILE A 700 -39.32 4.75 -13.90
N ALA A 701 -39.99 5.72 -13.29
CA ALA A 701 -40.48 5.61 -11.92
C ALA A 701 -41.60 4.56 -11.78
N LEU A 702 -42.53 4.50 -12.74
CA LEU A 702 -43.67 3.58 -12.72
C LEU A 702 -43.23 2.13 -13.01
N GLU A 703 -42.42 1.92 -14.04
CA GLU A 703 -42.06 0.59 -14.54
C GLU A 703 -40.82 0.00 -13.87
N GLY A 704 -39.97 0.84 -13.27
CA GLY A 704 -38.75 0.42 -12.59
C GLY A 704 -38.93 0.08 -11.10
N GLY A 705 -40.16 0.14 -10.58
CA GLY A 705 -40.45 -0.06 -9.16
C GLY A 705 -39.68 0.94 -8.28
N LYS A 706 -39.40 0.55 -7.03
CA LYS A 706 -38.67 1.43 -6.08
C LYS A 706 -37.33 1.91 -6.64
N ALA A 707 -36.53 1.01 -7.21
CA ALA A 707 -35.21 1.36 -7.74
C ALA A 707 -35.28 2.37 -8.91
N GLY A 708 -36.28 2.23 -9.79
CA GLY A 708 -36.52 3.21 -10.86
C GLY A 708 -37.03 4.54 -10.35
N ALA A 709 -37.97 4.52 -9.39
CA ALA A 709 -38.51 5.73 -8.76
C ALA A 709 -37.44 6.51 -7.99
N ASP A 710 -36.62 5.83 -7.21
CA ASP A 710 -35.49 6.42 -6.49
C ASP A 710 -34.49 7.05 -7.47
N TRP A 711 -34.19 6.38 -8.59
CA TRP A 711 -33.31 6.92 -9.61
C TRP A 711 -33.89 8.17 -10.28
N ALA A 712 -35.17 8.15 -10.68
CA ALA A 712 -35.82 9.31 -11.30
C ALA A 712 -35.90 10.49 -10.32
N SER A 713 -36.28 10.23 -9.06
CA SER A 713 -36.30 11.20 -7.98
C SER A 713 -34.93 11.83 -7.76
N ASP A 714 -33.87 11.03 -7.75
CA ASP A 714 -32.50 11.54 -7.63
C ASP A 714 -32.11 12.52 -8.76
N LYS A 715 -32.48 12.22 -10.01
CA LYS A 715 -32.20 13.10 -11.16
C LYS A 715 -32.98 14.42 -11.10
N ILE A 716 -34.21 14.37 -10.59
CA ILE A 716 -35.05 15.55 -10.39
C ILE A 716 -34.51 16.39 -9.22
N ARG A 717 -34.26 15.74 -8.07
CA ARG A 717 -33.76 16.36 -6.83
C ARG A 717 -32.45 17.10 -7.05
N THR A 718 -31.52 16.50 -7.82
CA THR A 718 -30.21 17.11 -8.06
C THR A 718 -30.26 18.34 -8.96
N LYS A 719 -31.37 18.64 -9.65
CA LYS A 719 -31.64 19.85 -10.48
C LYS A 719 -30.70 20.10 -11.67
N PHE A 720 -29.41 19.80 -11.58
CA PHE A 720 -28.44 19.92 -12.67
C PHE A 720 -28.31 18.65 -13.52
N ALA A 721 -28.73 17.48 -13.01
CA ALA A 721 -28.42 16.21 -13.66
C ALA A 721 -29.04 16.09 -15.06
N ILE A 722 -30.32 16.40 -15.23
CA ILE A 722 -31.00 16.33 -16.53
C ILE A 722 -30.37 17.29 -17.56
N PRO A 723 -30.19 18.59 -17.27
CA PRO A 723 -29.45 19.49 -18.15
C PRO A 723 -28.02 19.04 -18.46
N ALA A 724 -27.37 18.33 -17.55
CA ALA A 724 -26.01 17.83 -17.76
C ALA A 724 -25.94 16.50 -18.55
N LEU A 725 -27.08 15.83 -18.79
CA LEU A 725 -27.20 14.61 -19.61
C LEU A 725 -27.76 14.87 -21.01
N CYS A 726 -28.72 15.81 -21.11
CA CYS A 726 -29.44 16.10 -22.33
C CYS A 726 -29.15 17.53 -22.80
N TRP A 727 -28.57 17.67 -23.99
CA TRP A 727 -28.13 18.97 -24.51
C TRP A 727 -29.29 19.96 -24.66
N ASP A 728 -30.46 19.52 -25.13
CA ASP A 728 -31.64 20.39 -25.31
C ASP A 728 -32.19 20.98 -24.01
N ARG A 729 -31.85 20.36 -22.88
CA ARG A 729 -32.13 20.87 -21.53
C ARG A 729 -31.00 21.71 -20.99
N SER A 730 -29.83 21.69 -21.61
CA SER A 730 -28.70 22.57 -21.29
C SER A 730 -28.80 23.90 -22.04
N PHE A 731 -27.97 24.86 -21.63
CA PHE A 731 -27.69 26.07 -22.40
C PHE A 731 -26.24 26.09 -22.90
N ILE A 732 -25.54 24.95 -22.86
CA ILE A 732 -24.20 24.84 -23.42
C ILE A 732 -24.34 24.90 -24.96
N PRO A 733 -23.53 25.71 -25.68
CA PRO A 733 -23.61 25.74 -27.14
C PRO A 733 -23.40 24.36 -27.75
N LEU A 734 -24.13 24.03 -28.82
CA LEU A 734 -24.07 22.70 -29.43
C LEU A 734 -22.65 22.30 -29.83
N VAL A 735 -21.90 23.24 -30.42
CA VAL A 735 -20.50 23.01 -30.81
C VAL A 735 -19.61 22.70 -29.60
N VAL A 736 -19.84 23.36 -28.46
CA VAL A 736 -19.10 23.10 -27.22
C VAL A 736 -19.46 21.72 -26.67
N TRP A 737 -20.74 21.37 -26.64
CA TRP A 737 -21.21 20.05 -26.20
C TRP A 737 -20.69 18.90 -27.07
N GLN A 738 -20.58 19.11 -28.38
CA GLN A 738 -20.08 18.09 -29.32
C GLN A 738 -18.56 17.93 -29.28
N THR A 739 -17.81 19.03 -29.11
CA THR A 739 -16.34 19.00 -29.04
C THR A 739 -15.84 18.46 -27.71
N ALA A 740 -16.49 18.83 -26.61
CA ALA A 740 -16.06 18.42 -25.29
C ALA A 740 -16.24 16.91 -25.06
N HIS A 741 -15.35 16.33 -24.25
CA HIS A 741 -15.46 14.93 -23.87
C HIS A 741 -16.71 14.68 -23.02
N SER A 742 -17.49 13.66 -23.39
CA SER A 742 -18.64 13.18 -22.62
C SER A 742 -18.26 12.23 -21.47
N THR A 743 -16.97 12.00 -21.25
CA THR A 743 -16.46 11.12 -20.19
C THR A 743 -15.35 11.79 -19.41
N THR A 744 -15.21 11.41 -18.14
CA THR A 744 -14.13 11.81 -17.22
C THR A 744 -12.88 10.93 -17.34
N ASN A 745 -12.68 10.28 -18.49
CA ASN A 745 -11.56 9.34 -18.65
C ASN A 745 -10.18 9.99 -18.45
N VAL A 746 -10.06 11.30 -18.73
CA VAL A 746 -8.81 12.03 -18.59
C VAL A 746 -8.46 12.13 -17.12
N ILE A 747 -9.39 12.64 -16.29
CA ILE A 747 -9.17 12.77 -14.85
C ILE A 747 -9.10 11.39 -14.15
N GLU A 748 -9.91 10.41 -14.56
CA GLU A 748 -9.81 9.02 -14.06
C GLU A 748 -8.43 8.40 -14.35
N SER A 749 -7.82 8.72 -15.50
CA SER A 749 -6.47 8.25 -15.84
C SER A 749 -5.41 8.96 -15.00
N LEU A 750 -5.54 10.27 -14.77
CA LEU A 750 -4.63 11.04 -13.90
C LEU A 750 -4.65 10.49 -12.47
N HIS A 751 -5.85 10.25 -11.93
CA HIS A 751 -6.04 9.56 -10.65
C HIS A 751 -5.38 8.17 -10.65
N SER A 752 -5.59 7.37 -11.71
CA SER A 752 -5.01 6.03 -11.79
C SER A 752 -3.48 6.05 -11.88
N ASP A 753 -2.88 7.04 -12.54
CA ASP A 753 -1.43 7.19 -12.64
C ASP A 753 -0.84 7.56 -11.28
N VAL A 754 -1.36 8.60 -10.63
CA VAL A 754 -0.82 9.07 -9.34
C VAL A 754 -1.02 8.04 -8.21
N ASN A 755 -2.04 7.21 -8.30
CA ASN A 755 -2.27 6.08 -7.40
C ASN A 755 -1.18 5.00 -7.48
N GLN A 756 -0.36 4.98 -8.53
CA GLN A 756 0.79 4.07 -8.63
C GLN A 756 1.96 4.55 -7.77
N GLU A 757 2.03 5.84 -7.44
CA GLU A 757 3.02 6.43 -6.52
C GLU A 757 2.74 6.07 -5.04
N GLY A 758 1.52 5.67 -4.73
CA GLY A 758 1.14 5.24 -3.39
C GLY A 758 -0.35 5.35 -3.13
N LYS A 759 -0.84 4.47 -2.25
CA LYS A 759 -2.19 4.50 -1.68
C LYS A 759 -2.11 4.43 -0.17
N SER A 760 -3.11 5.00 0.49
CA SER A 760 -3.18 5.13 1.95
C SER A 760 -1.92 5.79 2.52
N CYS A 761 -1.45 6.85 1.85
CA CYS A 761 -0.36 7.69 2.28
C CYS A 761 -0.78 8.53 3.50
N THR A 762 0.19 8.93 4.30
CA THR A 762 0.07 10.03 5.26
C THR A 762 -0.19 11.33 4.49
N LEU A 763 -0.63 12.40 5.18
CA LEU A 763 -0.92 13.67 4.52
C LEU A 763 0.35 14.26 3.87
N VAL A 764 1.47 14.28 4.61
CA VAL A 764 2.78 14.73 4.09
C VAL A 764 3.22 13.86 2.92
N GLY A 765 3.12 12.53 3.04
CA GLY A 765 3.48 11.61 1.96
C GLY A 765 2.63 11.81 0.69
N GLY A 766 1.32 11.99 0.86
CA GLY A 766 0.38 12.25 -0.24
C GLY A 766 0.67 13.54 -0.99
N VAL A 767 0.92 14.64 -0.26
CA VAL A 767 1.24 15.95 -0.84
C VAL A 767 2.59 15.91 -1.57
N LYS A 768 3.65 15.38 -0.94
CA LYS A 768 4.99 15.27 -1.57
C LYS A 768 4.96 14.43 -2.85
N LYS A 769 4.30 13.28 -2.81
CA LYS A 769 4.15 12.42 -4.00
C LYS A 769 3.30 13.07 -5.08
N GLY A 770 2.26 13.82 -4.68
CA GLY A 770 1.43 14.60 -5.61
C GLY A 770 2.27 15.68 -6.31
N GLN A 771 3.05 16.44 -5.53
CA GLN A 771 3.97 17.46 -6.03
C GLN A 771 4.95 16.90 -7.05
N HIS A 772 5.63 15.81 -6.69
CA HIS A 772 6.60 15.16 -7.56
C HIS A 772 5.97 14.70 -8.88
N PHE A 773 4.81 14.07 -8.81
CA PHE A 773 4.09 13.58 -9.99
C PHE A 773 3.64 14.73 -10.91
N ASP A 774 3.10 15.81 -10.34
CA ASP A 774 2.65 16.97 -11.11
C ASP A 774 3.82 17.69 -11.79
N GLN A 775 4.94 17.88 -11.07
CA GLN A 775 6.17 18.44 -11.63
C GLN A 775 6.71 17.57 -12.77
N MET A 776 6.70 16.25 -12.62
CA MET A 776 7.11 15.33 -13.69
C MET A 776 6.24 15.47 -14.94
N LYS A 777 4.91 15.58 -14.78
CA LYS A 777 3.97 15.76 -15.91
C LYS A 777 4.14 17.12 -16.58
N LEU A 778 4.32 18.19 -15.81
CA LEU A 778 4.58 19.53 -16.34
C LEU A 778 5.90 19.57 -17.11
N HIS A 779 6.97 19.02 -16.55
CA HIS A 779 8.28 18.97 -17.21
C HIS A 779 8.21 18.19 -18.52
N THR A 780 7.49 17.06 -18.54
CA THR A 780 7.24 16.28 -19.76
C THR A 780 6.54 17.12 -20.84
N LEU A 781 5.61 17.97 -20.42
CA LEU A 781 4.85 18.83 -21.33
C LEU A 781 5.72 19.99 -21.83
N GLU A 782 6.51 20.63 -20.96
CA GLU A 782 7.49 21.66 -21.34
C GLU A 782 8.52 21.14 -22.36
N VAL A 783 9.02 19.91 -22.15
CA VAL A 783 9.91 19.26 -23.13
C VAL A 783 9.22 19.09 -24.49
N ASN A 784 7.94 18.71 -24.51
CA ASN A 784 7.19 18.63 -25.77
C ASN A 784 7.02 20.02 -26.42
N GLU A 785 6.69 21.05 -25.65
CA GLU A 785 6.54 22.41 -26.18
C GLU A 785 7.85 22.97 -26.76
N ILE A 786 8.99 22.69 -26.11
CA ILE A 786 10.30 23.22 -26.53
C ILE A 786 10.90 22.39 -27.68
N THR A 787 10.75 21.06 -27.65
CA THR A 787 11.49 20.14 -28.54
C THR A 787 10.60 19.39 -29.53
N GLY A 788 9.28 19.38 -29.33
CA GLY A 788 8.33 18.54 -30.07
C GLY A 788 8.35 17.06 -29.68
N ILE A 789 9.20 16.65 -28.72
CA ILE A 789 9.31 15.26 -28.29
C ILE A 789 8.14 14.91 -27.36
N ARG A 790 7.31 13.96 -27.82
CA ARG A 790 6.14 13.48 -27.06
C ARG A 790 6.56 12.41 -26.04
N PRO A 791 5.82 12.27 -24.92
CA PRO A 791 6.05 11.19 -23.94
C PRO A 791 5.70 9.78 -24.44
N SER A 792 5.20 9.67 -25.67
CA SER A 792 4.78 8.40 -26.27
C SER A 792 5.17 8.36 -27.73
N TYR A 793 5.54 7.18 -28.23
CA TYR A 793 5.69 6.90 -29.66
C TYR A 793 4.38 7.06 -30.45
N ARG A 794 3.24 7.22 -29.75
CA ARG A 794 1.96 7.51 -30.38
C ARG A 794 1.90 8.96 -30.77
N THR A 795 1.41 9.20 -31.99
CA THR A 795 1.28 10.55 -32.54
C THR A 795 0.28 11.40 -31.76
N GLY A 796 -0.67 10.77 -31.07
CA GLY A 796 -1.77 11.45 -30.41
C GLY A 796 -2.78 12.03 -31.40
N HIS A 797 -2.67 11.72 -32.69
CA HIS A 797 -3.57 12.22 -33.71
C HIS A 797 -5.01 11.70 -33.51
N ALA A 798 -6.00 12.53 -33.80
CA ALA A 798 -7.41 12.21 -33.57
C ALA A 798 -7.83 10.91 -34.28
N SER A 799 -7.38 10.69 -35.52
CA SER A 799 -7.69 9.47 -36.28
C SER A 799 -7.15 8.20 -35.61
N GLU A 800 -5.94 8.22 -35.05
CA GLU A 800 -5.34 7.08 -34.36
C GLU A 800 -6.14 6.74 -33.10
N ASN A 801 -6.56 7.76 -32.34
CA ASN A 801 -7.40 7.63 -31.16
C ASN A 801 -8.80 7.06 -31.51
N ILE A 802 -9.41 7.53 -32.59
CA ILE A 802 -10.70 7.03 -33.10
C ILE A 802 -10.57 5.55 -33.49
N VAL A 803 -9.58 5.18 -34.30
CA VAL A 803 -9.36 3.79 -34.74
C VAL A 803 -9.16 2.87 -33.54
N ARG A 804 -8.38 3.29 -32.53
CA ARG A 804 -8.22 2.54 -31.28
C ARG A 804 -9.53 2.42 -30.50
N GLY A 805 -10.31 3.49 -30.42
CA GLY A 805 -11.63 3.49 -29.81
C GLY A 805 -12.56 2.47 -30.46
N LEU A 806 -12.62 2.46 -31.80
CA LEU A 806 -13.40 1.51 -32.58
C LEU A 806 -12.93 0.07 -32.36
N LYS A 807 -11.63 -0.20 -32.46
CA LYS A 807 -11.06 -1.53 -32.18
C LYS A 807 -11.41 -2.03 -30.78
N ARG A 808 -11.31 -1.18 -29.75
CA ARG A 808 -11.69 -1.53 -28.37
C ARG A 808 -13.18 -1.88 -28.26
N LYS A 809 -14.07 -1.08 -28.86
CA LYS A 809 -15.53 -1.35 -28.87
C LYS A 809 -15.84 -2.67 -29.59
N MET A 810 -15.24 -2.89 -30.76
CA MET A 810 -15.42 -4.15 -31.52
C MET A 810 -14.94 -5.36 -30.72
N ASN A 811 -13.77 -5.28 -30.08
CA ASN A 811 -13.23 -6.36 -29.27
C ASN A 811 -14.11 -6.64 -28.03
N SER A 812 -14.62 -5.61 -27.37
CA SER A 812 -15.54 -5.76 -26.24
C SER A 812 -16.84 -6.44 -26.66
N ARG A 813 -17.45 -6.00 -27.77
CA ARG A 813 -18.64 -6.63 -28.34
C ARG A 813 -18.36 -8.08 -28.73
N SER A 814 -17.24 -8.36 -29.39
CA SER A 814 -16.86 -9.71 -29.77
C SER A 814 -16.70 -10.64 -28.55
N LYS A 815 -16.13 -10.15 -27.45
CA LYS A 815 -16.00 -10.91 -26.19
C LYS A 815 -17.37 -11.18 -25.55
N MET A 816 -18.25 -10.18 -25.53
CA MET A 816 -19.62 -10.34 -25.02
C MET A 816 -20.37 -11.40 -25.83
N LEU A 817 -20.40 -11.29 -27.16
CA LEU A 817 -21.07 -12.26 -28.02
C LEU A 817 -20.49 -13.67 -27.85
N SER A 818 -19.17 -13.80 -27.72
CA SER A 818 -18.54 -15.09 -27.44
C SER A 818 -18.94 -15.68 -26.09
N SER A 819 -19.11 -14.85 -25.05
CA SER A 819 -19.60 -15.30 -23.75
C SER A 819 -21.06 -15.76 -23.81
N GLU A 820 -21.88 -15.08 -24.61
CA GLU A 820 -23.27 -15.49 -24.85
C GLU A 820 -23.33 -16.80 -25.62
N ASP A 821 -22.49 -16.98 -26.64
CA ASP A 821 -22.37 -18.26 -27.37
C ASP A 821 -22.01 -19.41 -26.42
N SER A 822 -21.02 -19.24 -25.52
CA SER A 822 -20.69 -20.26 -24.52
C SER A 822 -21.85 -20.55 -23.55
N LYS A 823 -22.66 -19.55 -23.22
CA LYS A 823 -23.87 -19.74 -22.42
C LYS A 823 -24.93 -20.54 -23.18
N ILE A 824 -25.12 -20.25 -24.47
CA ILE A 824 -26.00 -21.01 -25.35
C ILE A 824 -25.53 -22.47 -25.45
N GLU A 825 -24.24 -22.72 -25.64
CA GLU A 825 -23.67 -24.09 -25.65
C GLU A 825 -23.97 -24.85 -24.35
N SER A 826 -23.78 -24.19 -23.21
CA SER A 826 -24.07 -24.77 -21.89
C SER A 826 -25.56 -25.11 -21.73
N LEU A 827 -26.44 -24.19 -22.13
CA LEU A 827 -27.90 -24.39 -22.08
C LEU A 827 -28.34 -25.50 -23.03
N ASN A 828 -27.82 -25.53 -24.25
CA ASN A 828 -28.04 -26.61 -25.21
C ASN A 828 -27.65 -27.98 -24.64
N LYS A 829 -26.49 -28.08 -23.97
CA LYS A 829 -26.06 -29.33 -23.33
C LYS A 829 -27.01 -29.75 -22.21
N LYS A 830 -27.46 -28.81 -21.37
CA LYS A 830 -28.42 -29.06 -20.29
C LYS A 830 -29.78 -29.49 -20.83
N LEU A 831 -30.27 -28.82 -21.88
CA LEU A 831 -31.55 -29.13 -22.50
C LEU A 831 -31.55 -30.52 -23.14
N ARG A 832 -30.47 -30.89 -23.84
CA ARG A 832 -30.28 -32.27 -24.35
C ARG A 832 -30.28 -33.29 -23.22
N ALA A 833 -29.48 -33.08 -22.18
CA ALA A 833 -29.40 -34.01 -21.05
C ALA A 833 -30.75 -34.17 -20.33
N ALA A 834 -31.52 -33.09 -20.19
CA ALA A 834 -32.87 -33.14 -19.63
C ALA A 834 -33.84 -33.90 -20.56
N ALA A 835 -33.76 -33.70 -21.87
CA ALA A 835 -34.55 -34.45 -22.85
C ALA A 835 -34.24 -35.96 -22.80
N ASP A 836 -32.94 -36.33 -22.76
CA ASP A 836 -32.50 -37.72 -22.64
C ASP A 836 -32.98 -38.37 -21.35
N LEU A 837 -33.02 -37.60 -20.24
CA LEU A 837 -33.54 -38.07 -18.96
C LEU A 837 -35.05 -38.30 -19.00
N VAL A 838 -35.80 -37.41 -19.65
CA VAL A 838 -37.25 -37.59 -19.88
C VAL A 838 -37.50 -38.87 -20.69
N ALA A 839 -36.74 -39.10 -21.77
CA ALA A 839 -36.86 -40.31 -22.57
C ALA A 839 -36.59 -41.58 -21.74
N LYS A 840 -35.46 -41.63 -21.02
CA LYS A 840 -35.10 -42.79 -20.18
C LYS A 840 -36.11 -43.08 -19.06
N THR A 841 -36.57 -42.03 -18.38
CA THR A 841 -37.57 -42.20 -17.30
C THR A 841 -38.94 -42.60 -17.83
N ASN A 842 -39.28 -42.17 -19.05
CA ASN A 842 -40.48 -42.61 -19.75
C ASN A 842 -40.41 -44.11 -20.11
N ASP A 843 -39.28 -44.58 -20.65
CA ASP A 843 -39.09 -46.00 -20.98
C ASP A 843 -39.15 -46.89 -19.73
N HIS A 844 -38.51 -46.46 -18.64
CA HIS A 844 -38.57 -47.18 -17.35
C HIS A 844 -39.99 -47.21 -16.78
N MET A 845 -40.76 -46.13 -16.92
CA MET A 845 -42.16 -46.08 -16.49
C MET A 845 -43.02 -47.04 -17.31
N LEU A 846 -42.84 -47.08 -18.65
CA LEU A 846 -43.55 -48.03 -19.53
C LEU A 846 -43.22 -49.48 -19.17
N GLN A 847 -41.94 -49.81 -18.96
CA GLN A 847 -41.54 -51.15 -18.52
C GLN A 847 -42.11 -51.53 -17.14
N ALA A 848 -42.14 -50.58 -16.20
CA ALA A 848 -42.74 -50.79 -14.88
C ALA A 848 -44.27 -50.95 -14.98
N GLN A 849 -44.91 -50.26 -15.92
CA GLN A 849 -46.34 -50.35 -16.20
C GLN A 849 -46.71 -51.73 -16.78
N ASP A 850 -45.95 -52.20 -17.77
CA ASP A 850 -46.14 -53.53 -18.36
C ASP A 850 -45.88 -54.64 -17.33
N ALA A 851 -44.84 -54.50 -16.49
CA ALA A 851 -44.54 -55.46 -15.43
C ALA A 851 -45.62 -55.51 -14.34
N ALA A 852 -46.23 -54.37 -13.99
CA ALA A 852 -47.34 -54.29 -13.04
C ALA A 852 -48.66 -54.81 -13.65
N ALA A 853 -48.89 -54.59 -14.95
CA ALA A 853 -50.04 -55.14 -15.67
C ALA A 853 -50.00 -56.68 -15.78
N ASN A 854 -48.80 -57.25 -15.92
CA ASN A 854 -48.60 -58.70 -16.01
C ASN A 854 -48.76 -59.45 -14.66
N ASP A 855 -48.68 -58.75 -13.51
CA ASP A 855 -48.86 -59.35 -12.17
C ASP A 855 -49.44 -58.30 -11.19
N PRO A 856 -50.77 -58.08 -11.24
CA PRO A 856 -51.42 -56.96 -10.55
C PRO A 856 -51.47 -57.08 -9.02
N GLN A 857 -51.28 -58.28 -8.47
CA GLN A 857 -51.35 -58.54 -7.02
C GLN A 857 -49.98 -58.37 -6.33
N ASN A 858 -48.94 -58.03 -7.08
CA ASN A 858 -47.58 -57.89 -6.57
C ASN A 858 -47.29 -56.45 -6.13
N ASP A 859 -47.44 -56.18 -4.83
CA ASP A 859 -47.26 -54.85 -4.22
C ASP A 859 -45.91 -54.19 -4.57
N ARG A 860 -44.85 -54.99 -4.73
CA ARG A 860 -43.52 -54.49 -5.09
C ARG A 860 -43.48 -53.92 -6.51
N ARG A 861 -44.22 -54.50 -7.45
CA ARG A 861 -44.32 -54.00 -8.83
C ARG A 861 -45.17 -52.73 -8.91
N GLN A 862 -46.25 -52.67 -8.13
CA GLN A 862 -47.10 -51.49 -8.04
C GLN A 862 -46.36 -50.29 -7.41
N ALA A 863 -45.56 -50.53 -6.37
CA ALA A 863 -44.68 -49.51 -5.78
C ALA A 863 -43.58 -49.01 -6.75
N ASN A 864 -43.05 -49.91 -7.59
CA ASN A 864 -42.07 -49.55 -8.62
C ASN A 864 -42.67 -48.67 -9.73
N LEU A 865 -43.91 -48.96 -10.15
CA LEU A 865 -44.66 -48.12 -11.10
C LEU A 865 -44.86 -46.71 -10.54
N LEU A 866 -45.38 -46.58 -9.31
CA LEU A 866 -45.57 -45.27 -8.65
C LEU A 866 -44.26 -44.46 -8.54
N THR A 867 -43.15 -45.13 -8.20
CA THR A 867 -41.83 -44.50 -8.11
C THR A 867 -41.33 -44.05 -9.48
N SER A 868 -41.53 -44.86 -10.52
CA SER A 868 -41.12 -44.54 -11.90
C SER A 868 -41.94 -43.38 -12.49
N THR A 869 -43.23 -43.29 -12.18
CA THR A 869 -44.10 -42.17 -12.56
C THR A 869 -43.63 -40.85 -11.92
N ARG A 870 -43.36 -40.83 -10.61
CA ARG A 870 -42.82 -39.63 -9.92
C ARG A 870 -41.47 -39.18 -10.48
N ARG A 871 -40.60 -40.13 -10.85
CA ARG A 871 -39.31 -39.83 -11.48
C ARG A 871 -39.47 -39.19 -12.86
N ARG A 872 -40.44 -39.66 -13.65
CA ARG A 872 -40.79 -39.05 -14.94
C ARG A 872 -41.32 -37.62 -14.76
N GLU A 873 -42.26 -37.39 -13.83
CA GLU A 873 -42.81 -36.06 -13.55
C GLU A 873 -41.71 -35.06 -13.15
N SER A 874 -40.77 -35.50 -12.31
CA SER A 874 -39.60 -34.70 -11.92
C SER A 874 -38.69 -34.39 -13.10
N ALA A 875 -38.46 -35.35 -14.00
CA ALA A 875 -37.67 -35.16 -15.22
C ALA A 875 -38.33 -34.18 -16.20
N ILE A 876 -39.66 -34.25 -16.37
CA ILE A 876 -40.44 -33.30 -17.20
C ILE A 876 -40.33 -31.89 -16.64
N THR A 877 -40.47 -31.74 -15.32
CA THR A 877 -40.31 -30.44 -14.64
C THR A 877 -38.90 -29.87 -14.85
N ALA A 878 -37.86 -30.70 -14.77
CA ALA A 878 -36.48 -30.30 -15.03
C ALA A 878 -36.26 -29.89 -16.50
N TYR A 879 -36.89 -30.59 -17.45
CA TYR A 879 -36.87 -30.22 -18.87
C TYR A 879 -37.56 -28.88 -19.12
N GLY A 880 -38.73 -28.63 -18.53
CA GLY A 880 -39.43 -27.34 -18.61
C GLY A 880 -38.54 -26.17 -18.16
N LYS A 881 -37.90 -26.31 -16.99
CA LYS A 881 -36.95 -25.30 -16.48
C LYS A 881 -35.75 -25.08 -17.43
N ALA A 882 -35.21 -26.14 -18.02
CA ALA A 882 -34.11 -26.03 -18.99
C ALA A 882 -34.55 -25.37 -20.31
N LEU A 883 -35.80 -25.62 -20.72
CA LEU A 883 -36.40 -25.02 -21.91
C LEU A 883 -36.63 -23.52 -21.71
N ASP A 884 -37.20 -23.11 -20.58
CA ASP A 884 -37.39 -21.69 -20.23
C ASP A 884 -36.06 -20.94 -20.18
N ALA A 885 -35.04 -21.54 -19.57
CA ALA A 885 -33.70 -20.98 -19.55
C ALA A 885 -33.11 -20.83 -20.97
N SER A 886 -33.39 -21.77 -21.88
CA SER A 886 -32.95 -21.70 -23.28
C SER A 886 -33.76 -20.68 -24.10
N ILE A 887 -35.03 -20.49 -23.81
CA ILE A 887 -35.88 -19.45 -24.43
C ILE A 887 -35.41 -18.04 -24.01
N SER A 888 -34.98 -17.87 -22.76
CA SER A 888 -34.50 -16.57 -22.24
C SER A 888 -33.26 -15.99 -22.94
N VAL A 889 -32.58 -16.79 -23.77
CA VAL A 889 -31.40 -16.39 -24.54
C VAL A 889 -31.64 -16.30 -26.05
N VAL A 890 -32.90 -16.43 -26.50
CA VAL A 890 -33.26 -16.21 -27.91
C VAL A 890 -32.89 -14.79 -28.33
N GLY A 891 -32.20 -14.66 -29.48
CA GLY A 891 -31.72 -13.38 -30.00
C GLY A 891 -30.39 -12.89 -29.41
N LYS A 892 -29.74 -13.68 -28.55
CA LYS A 892 -28.40 -13.41 -28.00
C LYS A 892 -27.31 -14.19 -28.74
N GLY A 893 -26.04 -13.84 -28.52
CA GLY A 893 -24.90 -14.51 -29.14
C GLY A 893 -24.54 -14.01 -30.53
N SER A 894 -23.45 -14.55 -31.08
CA SER A 894 -22.96 -14.17 -32.41
C SER A 894 -23.72 -14.83 -33.56
N GLY A 895 -24.56 -15.83 -33.26
CA GLY A 895 -25.22 -16.68 -34.25
C GLY A 895 -24.37 -17.87 -34.71
N ARG A 896 -23.14 -18.03 -34.20
CA ARG A 896 -22.29 -19.21 -34.47
C ARG A 896 -22.80 -20.48 -33.80
N VAL A 897 -23.47 -20.34 -32.66
CA VAL A 897 -24.05 -21.45 -31.90
C VAL A 897 -25.57 -21.36 -32.00
N GLY A 898 -26.20 -22.32 -32.67
CA GLY A 898 -27.66 -22.39 -32.78
C GLY A 898 -28.32 -22.89 -31.48
N LEU A 899 -29.49 -22.35 -31.14
CA LEU A 899 -30.30 -22.82 -30.02
C LEU A 899 -31.06 -24.10 -30.39
N LEU A 900 -31.02 -25.11 -29.51
CA LEU A 900 -31.68 -26.40 -29.70
C LEU A 900 -33.10 -26.39 -29.14
N LEU A 901 -33.94 -25.47 -29.62
CA LEU A 901 -35.32 -25.42 -29.17
C LEU A 901 -36.18 -26.44 -29.95
N PRO A 902 -37.18 -27.07 -29.30
CA PRO A 902 -38.13 -27.94 -29.99
C PRO A 902 -38.93 -27.17 -31.06
N PRO A 903 -39.50 -27.90 -32.05
CA PRO A 903 -40.33 -27.34 -33.13
C PRO A 903 -41.45 -26.44 -32.58
N ARG A 904 -41.86 -25.41 -33.33
CA ARG A 904 -42.85 -24.41 -32.85
C ARG A 904 -44.19 -25.03 -32.44
N GLU A 905 -44.60 -26.13 -33.03
CA GLU A 905 -45.88 -26.82 -32.78
C GLU A 905 -45.97 -27.46 -31.38
N THR A 906 -44.85 -27.84 -30.76
CA THR A 906 -44.83 -28.42 -29.40
C THR A 906 -44.79 -27.38 -28.29
N ARG A 907 -44.62 -26.08 -28.61
CA ARG A 907 -44.56 -25.00 -27.60
C ARG A 907 -45.94 -24.56 -27.09
N GLN A 908 -47.02 -24.91 -27.79
CA GLN A 908 -48.39 -24.60 -27.38
C GLN A 908 -49.00 -25.68 -26.48
N GLY A 909 -48.36 -26.85 -26.32
CA GLY A 909 -48.87 -27.97 -25.52
C GLY A 909 -48.37 -28.02 -24.07
N VAL A 910 -47.65 -26.99 -23.59
CA VAL A 910 -47.10 -26.91 -22.22
C VAL A 910 -47.44 -25.55 -21.56
N GLN A 911 -48.54 -24.90 -21.99
CA GLN A 911 -49.16 -23.82 -21.21
C GLN A 911 -50.34 -24.36 -20.42
#